data_AF-A0A1T4QNU5-F1
#
_entry.id   AF-A0A1T4QNU5-F1
#
_cell.length_a   1.000
_cell.length_b   1.000
_cell.length_c   1.000
_cell.angle_alpha   90.00
_cell.angle_beta   90.00
_cell.angle_gamma   90.00
#
_symmetry.space_group_name_H-M   'P 1'
#
loop_
_entity.id
_entity.type
_entity.pdbx_description
1 polymer ?
#
loop_
_entity_poly.entity_id
_entity_poly.type
_entity_poly.pdbx_seq_one_letter_code
_entity_poly.pdbx_strand_id
1 'polypeptide(L)'
;MRKFTYDYFHHISSPTIILCTRWHNNIGLIDNITNISNEFNMASHQEISFDVHKFSDGKQCSLWNQIVDFKYIYVKEQDEYYELEVDIDETDETIKHCVGVSAGERELSQKYLRDFHCNDEVDILSKDKNGQSTYTVTVLYNPEDPKGSLLDRVLSEKCSEWTVDHVDSTIAGIQRTFTVSESTVYDFFANTVANEIGCLFQFNSANRSISVYDLNNTCEDCGFRGDFVDTCPKCGGKHFIEGYGVRQNVFISPKNFATQISVNGDTDNVKNCFRVVGGDDLLTATVRNINPNQSNYIYRFSAETLADMPKELSDKINDYNELYQSKMAEYTSLTDDWYYAQDQKLYYKTSMAPETPIPQDTTALEQLHALMSQVFSVSVQKLETTSKSSADLAVQNYAKVLVDPRYTVTVSESTLGGISQGVRVWEGKFTVTSLGKVNPDGTQDSATSEVKKMVGINEDYEEFLEQKIQKSLDRSDASFTTIFNIEDDVEFKTALEDYSLDRLNSFSNTYQSVLEILIKQGVADTTKGSTDNQEYLYRQELYDDLYLPLFHRKKWIDEEAEVREITVNGWQENIDTTQSGREAIQRDLNFRDYIGDELWTVFNLYLREDTYSNSNYISTNLNNEQLIQKATELFEVAENELYKASELQYNLTGTLNNFLNTEEFKDFKNNFQIGDWIICEADDRLYKLRLINLGYDYDSPESLQVTFSNVSKTNTTMNDVQSILRQSSSMATTYNYVAHQAEQGNEAQTIINTFVQEGLDSARYNILSGENQEITIDDHGLTGREYIDVLEDYSPEQVKLTNNMLAFTKDNWETASLALGKHTYTKYDKDAQTFKSDEDYGLSSTFVQSGYIYGSQIVSGDIYSENYSEIEKTGTHID
;
A
#
# COMPACT_ATOMS: atom_id res chain seq x y z
N MET A 1 33.73 20.73 -2.96
CA MET A 1 33.96 21.30 -4.31
C MET A 1 34.43 22.76 -4.15
N ARG A 2 35.56 23.19 -4.74
CA ARG A 2 36.05 24.57 -4.64
C ARG A 2 35.32 25.44 -5.66
N LYS A 3 34.49 26.38 -5.20
CA LYS A 3 33.64 27.20 -6.10
C LYS A 3 34.28 28.52 -6.56
N PHE A 4 35.41 28.93 -5.96
CA PHE A 4 36.12 30.17 -6.33
C PHE A 4 37.58 29.92 -6.63
N THR A 5 38.07 30.57 -7.69
CA THR A 5 39.49 30.72 -8.01
C THR A 5 39.97 32.12 -7.65
N TYR A 6 41.24 32.23 -7.28
CA TYR A 6 41.83 33.48 -6.82
C TYR A 6 42.95 33.92 -7.76
N ASP A 7 43.02 35.22 -8.02
CA ASP A 7 44.09 35.82 -8.80
C ASP A 7 45.42 35.89 -8.00
N TYR A 8 46.47 36.41 -8.63
CA TYR A 8 47.77 36.58 -7.98
C TYR A 8 47.70 37.49 -6.72
N PHE A 9 46.73 38.42 -6.68
CA PHE A 9 46.48 39.36 -5.58
C PHE A 9 45.49 38.82 -4.54
N HIS A 10 45.06 37.56 -4.68
CA HIS A 10 44.18 36.85 -3.75
C HIS A 10 42.74 37.38 -3.71
N HIS A 11 42.33 38.08 -4.77
CA HIS A 11 40.95 38.43 -5.03
C HIS A 11 40.28 37.32 -5.84
N ILE A 12 38.97 37.16 -5.67
CA ILE A 12 38.18 36.25 -6.49
C ILE A 12 38.30 36.69 -7.96
N SER A 13 38.76 35.78 -8.83
CA SER A 13 38.90 36.08 -10.26
C SER A 13 37.55 36.03 -10.96
N SER A 14 37.28 37.00 -11.84
CA SER A 14 36.09 36.98 -12.72
C SER A 14 36.01 35.67 -13.51
N PRO A 15 34.80 35.09 -13.69
CA PRO A 15 34.65 33.80 -14.33
C PRO A 15 34.87 33.90 -15.84
N THR A 16 35.47 32.85 -16.40
CA THR A 16 35.64 32.63 -17.83
C THR A 16 34.44 31.84 -18.35
N ILE A 17 33.55 32.54 -19.07
CA ILE A 17 32.32 31.95 -19.62
C ILE A 17 32.53 31.52 -21.07
N ILE A 18 32.40 30.22 -21.34
CA ILE A 18 32.59 29.61 -22.65
C ILE A 18 31.25 29.08 -23.14
N LEU A 19 30.80 29.51 -24.32
CA LEU A 19 29.60 28.95 -24.95
C LEU A 19 29.91 27.56 -25.49
N CYS A 20 29.02 26.61 -25.21
CA CYS A 20 29.18 25.19 -25.52
C CYS A 20 27.90 24.60 -26.14
N THR A 21 28.03 23.45 -26.77
CA THR A 21 26.87 22.60 -27.08
C THR A 21 26.49 21.77 -25.86
N ARG A 22 25.27 21.21 -25.85
CA ARG A 22 24.81 20.25 -24.82
C ARG A 22 25.71 19.00 -24.70
N TRP A 23 26.47 18.67 -25.73
CA TRP A 23 27.46 17.59 -25.71
C TRP A 23 28.85 18.05 -25.25
N HIS A 24 28.93 19.17 -24.52
CA HIS A 24 30.16 19.74 -23.98
C HIS A 24 31.21 20.12 -25.05
N ASN A 25 30.81 20.31 -26.31
CA ASN A 25 31.72 20.81 -27.34
C ASN A 25 31.82 22.33 -27.24
N ASN A 26 33.04 22.84 -27.02
CA ASN A 26 33.30 24.28 -26.90
C ASN A 26 33.08 24.98 -28.25
N ILE A 27 32.26 26.04 -28.25
CA ILE A 27 32.00 26.91 -29.40
C ILE A 27 32.95 28.11 -29.38
N GLY A 28 33.08 28.78 -28.22
CA GLY A 28 33.98 29.92 -28.06
C GLY A 28 33.74 30.70 -26.76
N LEU A 29 34.65 31.62 -26.45
CA LEU A 29 34.56 32.50 -25.29
C LEU A 29 33.56 33.63 -25.56
N ILE A 30 32.66 33.89 -24.61
CA ILE A 30 31.70 35.00 -24.71
C ILE A 30 32.43 36.31 -24.35
N ASP A 31 32.35 37.30 -25.24
CA ASP A 31 32.90 38.64 -25.05
C ASP A 31 31.80 39.69 -24.79
N ASN A 32 32.20 40.85 -24.25
CA ASN A 32 31.33 41.98 -23.87
C ASN A 32 30.35 41.68 -22.72
N ILE A 33 30.85 41.07 -21.64
CA ILE A 33 30.06 40.67 -20.48
C ILE A 33 30.19 41.69 -19.33
N THR A 34 29.08 41.98 -18.65
CA THR A 34 28.95 42.82 -17.44
C THR A 34 27.95 42.18 -16.46
N ASN A 35 27.76 42.75 -15.26
CA ASN A 35 26.75 42.35 -14.28
C ASN A 35 26.81 40.86 -13.92
N ILE A 36 28.01 40.34 -13.70
CA ILE A 36 28.19 38.91 -13.41
C ILE A 36 27.87 38.66 -11.94
N SER A 37 26.92 37.78 -11.68
CA SER A 37 26.60 37.27 -10.36
C SER A 37 26.49 35.75 -10.35
N ASN A 38 26.90 35.13 -9.26
CA ASN A 38 26.73 33.70 -9.03
C ASN A 38 25.94 33.47 -7.74
N GLU A 39 25.01 32.52 -7.79
CA GLU A 39 24.28 32.02 -6.65
C GLU A 39 24.51 30.52 -6.52
N PHE A 40 25.16 30.14 -5.43
CA PHE A 40 25.50 28.76 -5.16
C PHE A 40 24.59 28.21 -4.06
N ASN A 41 23.85 27.16 -4.39
CA ASN A 41 22.98 26.46 -3.45
C ASN A 41 23.55 25.11 -3.02
N MET A 42 23.11 24.65 -1.84
CA MET A 42 23.46 23.35 -1.28
C MET A 42 22.63 22.23 -1.88
N ALA A 43 21.30 22.39 -1.85
CA ALA A 43 20.33 21.34 -2.17
C ALA A 43 19.44 21.67 -3.38
N SER A 44 19.47 22.92 -3.85
CA SER A 44 18.80 23.37 -5.08
C SER A 44 19.82 23.72 -6.18
N HIS A 45 19.31 24.08 -7.37
CA HIS A 45 20.13 24.46 -8.52
C HIS A 45 21.06 25.64 -8.23
N GLN A 46 22.16 25.69 -8.99
CA GLN A 46 23.07 26.83 -8.99
C GLN A 46 22.67 27.77 -10.12
N GLU A 47 22.83 29.07 -9.91
CA GLU A 47 22.50 30.09 -10.90
C GLU A 47 23.71 30.99 -11.18
N ILE A 48 23.90 31.35 -12.44
CA ILE A 48 24.83 32.39 -12.88
C ILE A 48 24.08 33.39 -13.75
N SER A 49 24.16 34.67 -13.45
CA SER A 49 23.51 35.73 -14.23
C SER A 49 24.57 36.67 -14.78
N PHE A 50 24.41 37.12 -16.01
CA PHE A 50 25.31 38.07 -16.65
C PHE A 50 24.67 38.76 -17.86
N ASP A 51 25.12 39.98 -18.15
CA ASP A 51 24.65 40.76 -19.28
C ASP A 51 25.65 40.72 -20.43
N VAL A 52 25.16 40.53 -21.65
CA VAL A 52 25.98 40.57 -22.87
C VAL A 52 25.57 41.77 -23.70
N HIS A 53 26.51 42.68 -23.97
CA HIS A 53 26.27 43.84 -24.83
C HIS A 53 26.57 43.50 -26.30
N LYS A 54 25.62 43.80 -27.19
CA LYS A 54 25.78 43.55 -28.63
C LYS A 54 26.99 44.26 -29.21
N PHE A 55 27.24 45.50 -28.76
CA PHE A 55 28.42 46.29 -29.09
C PHE A 55 29.03 46.86 -27.81
N SER A 56 30.33 46.66 -27.62
CA SER A 56 31.12 47.32 -26.57
C SER A 56 32.38 47.92 -27.21
N ASP A 57 32.68 49.18 -26.91
CA ASP A 57 33.76 49.95 -27.54
C ASP A 57 33.79 49.89 -29.09
N GLY A 58 32.61 49.81 -29.71
CA GLY A 58 32.44 49.70 -31.17
C GLY A 58 32.76 48.32 -31.76
N LYS A 59 33.09 47.31 -30.93
CA LYS A 59 33.28 45.91 -31.34
C LYS A 59 32.03 45.09 -31.05
N GLN A 60 31.51 44.41 -32.07
CA GLN A 60 30.36 43.51 -31.93
C GLN A 60 30.75 42.23 -31.17
N CYS A 61 29.89 41.78 -30.25
CA CYS A 61 30.02 40.46 -29.61
C CYS A 61 30.08 39.35 -30.67
N SER A 62 31.15 38.55 -30.62
CA SER A 62 31.48 37.56 -31.63
C SER A 62 30.49 36.40 -31.72
N LEU A 63 29.87 36.06 -30.59
CA LEU A 63 28.93 34.95 -30.45
C LEU A 63 27.47 35.41 -30.31
N TRP A 64 27.17 36.69 -30.56
CA TRP A 64 25.85 37.30 -30.33
C TRP A 64 24.65 36.46 -30.82
N ASN A 65 24.71 35.95 -32.05
CA ASN A 65 23.62 35.17 -32.66
C ASN A 65 23.53 33.73 -32.16
N GLN A 66 24.57 33.23 -31.47
CA GLN A 66 24.65 31.86 -30.96
C GLN A 66 24.28 31.76 -29.48
N ILE A 67 24.29 32.88 -28.76
CA ILE A 67 23.78 33.00 -27.38
C ILE A 67 22.26 33.05 -27.47
N VAL A 68 21.61 31.91 -27.25
CA VAL A 68 20.16 31.73 -27.33
C VAL A 68 19.72 30.77 -26.22
N ASP A 69 18.43 30.69 -25.96
CA ASP A 69 17.86 29.76 -24.99
C ASP A 69 18.32 28.32 -25.22
N PHE A 70 18.41 27.57 -24.12
CA PHE A 70 18.78 26.15 -24.06
C PHE A 70 20.22 25.83 -24.49
N LYS A 71 21.04 26.86 -24.76
CA LYS A 71 22.48 26.68 -24.98
C LYS A 71 23.19 26.47 -23.66
N TYR A 72 24.30 25.75 -23.70
CA TYR A 72 25.12 25.57 -22.52
C TYR A 72 26.24 26.60 -22.48
N ILE A 73 26.56 27.05 -21.29
CA ILE A 73 27.82 27.70 -20.99
C ILE A 73 28.63 26.83 -20.04
N TYR A 74 29.94 26.89 -20.16
CA TYR A 74 30.88 26.28 -19.23
C TYR A 74 31.62 27.37 -18.48
N VAL A 75 31.57 27.32 -17.15
CA VAL A 75 32.28 28.24 -16.26
C VAL A 75 33.53 27.54 -15.76
N LYS A 76 34.67 27.90 -16.35
CA LYS A 76 35.93 27.17 -16.17
C LYS A 76 36.41 27.13 -14.72
N GLU A 77 36.23 28.20 -13.98
CA GLU A 77 36.70 28.38 -12.60
C GLU A 77 35.90 27.54 -11.61
N GLN A 78 34.67 27.18 -11.97
CA GLN A 78 33.77 26.34 -11.19
C GLN A 78 33.78 24.88 -11.64
N ASP A 79 34.26 24.63 -12.86
CA ASP A 79 34.17 23.35 -13.56
C ASP A 79 32.72 22.85 -13.70
N GLU A 80 31.80 23.77 -14.05
CA GLU A 80 30.34 23.52 -14.08
C GLU A 80 29.73 24.03 -15.41
N TYR A 81 28.75 23.30 -15.91
CA TYR A 81 27.93 23.69 -17.07
C TYR A 81 26.57 24.23 -16.63
N TYR A 82 26.10 25.26 -17.32
CA TYR A 82 24.79 25.88 -17.09
C TYR A 82 24.00 25.95 -18.39
N GLU A 83 22.70 25.69 -18.34
CA GLU A 83 21.76 25.93 -19.44
C GLU A 83 21.24 27.37 -19.38
N LEU A 84 21.31 28.08 -20.51
CA LEU A 84 20.94 29.49 -20.62
C LEU A 84 19.44 29.69 -20.89
N GLU A 85 18.91 30.70 -20.22
CA GLU A 85 17.70 31.45 -20.55
C GLU A 85 18.13 32.89 -20.88
N VAL A 86 17.63 33.43 -21.99
CA VAL A 86 18.13 34.68 -22.57
C VAL A 86 16.98 35.64 -22.86
N ASP A 87 16.91 36.72 -22.07
CA ASP A 87 16.03 37.84 -22.35
C ASP A 87 16.78 38.92 -23.15
N ILE A 88 16.08 39.54 -24.11
CA ILE A 88 16.65 40.60 -24.94
C ILE A 88 15.95 41.92 -24.61
N ASP A 89 16.73 42.90 -24.15
CA ASP A 89 16.29 44.29 -24.03
C ASP A 89 16.84 45.13 -25.18
N GLU A 90 15.96 45.90 -25.83
CA GLU A 90 16.29 46.81 -26.92
C GLU A 90 15.83 48.22 -26.53
N THR A 91 16.73 48.96 -25.86
CA THR A 91 16.56 50.39 -25.55
C THR A 91 17.53 51.25 -26.38
N ASP A 92 18.36 52.08 -25.74
CA ASP A 92 19.43 52.85 -26.39
C ASP A 92 20.62 51.94 -26.79
N GLU A 93 20.77 50.81 -26.11
CA GLU A 93 21.65 49.70 -26.46
C GLU A 93 20.87 48.37 -26.54
N THR A 94 21.43 47.39 -27.25
CA THR A 94 20.87 46.02 -27.29
C THR A 94 21.67 45.14 -26.34
N ILE A 95 21.00 44.64 -25.30
CA ILE A 95 21.58 43.81 -24.25
C ILE A 95 20.84 42.47 -24.21
N LYS A 96 21.59 41.41 -23.94
CA LYS A 96 21.04 40.10 -23.57
C LYS A 96 21.26 39.87 -22.08
N HIS A 97 20.17 39.79 -21.33
CA HIS A 97 20.19 39.34 -19.94
C HIS A 97 20.21 37.81 -19.96
N CYS A 98 21.34 37.23 -19.58
CA CYS A 98 21.54 35.79 -19.61
C CYS A 98 21.47 35.24 -18.18
N VAL A 99 20.60 34.27 -17.96
CA VAL A 99 20.51 33.50 -16.72
C VAL A 99 20.85 32.05 -17.04
N GLY A 100 21.90 31.53 -16.42
CA GLY A 100 22.33 30.15 -16.53
C GLY A 100 21.91 29.36 -15.29
N VAL A 101 21.18 28.27 -15.47
CA VAL A 101 20.85 27.32 -14.40
C VAL A 101 21.68 26.05 -14.57
N SER A 102 22.20 25.49 -13.49
CA SER A 102 23.08 24.32 -13.54
C SER A 102 22.49 23.18 -14.39
N ALA A 103 23.29 22.73 -15.36
CA ALA A 103 22.82 21.87 -16.44
C ALA A 103 22.44 20.48 -15.95
N GLY A 104 23.05 20.03 -14.85
CA GLY A 104 22.76 18.73 -14.27
C GLY A 104 21.31 18.59 -13.81
N GLU A 105 20.88 19.54 -12.97
CA GLU A 105 19.52 19.64 -12.46
C GLU A 105 18.52 19.93 -13.58
N ARG A 106 18.89 20.74 -14.59
CA ARG A 106 18.06 20.96 -15.78
C ARG A 106 17.86 19.70 -16.62
N GLU A 107 18.90 18.89 -16.85
CA GLU A 107 18.76 17.64 -17.62
C GLU A 107 17.84 16.64 -16.90
N LEU A 108 17.99 16.49 -15.59
CA LEU A 108 17.24 15.50 -14.79
C LEU A 108 15.79 15.94 -14.49
N SER A 109 15.53 17.24 -14.36
CA SER A 109 14.18 17.79 -14.16
C SER A 109 13.30 17.72 -15.41
N GLN A 110 13.85 17.45 -16.58
CA GLN A 110 13.08 17.29 -17.82
C GLN A 110 12.78 15.83 -18.17
N LYS A 111 13.15 14.88 -17.29
CA LYS A 111 12.96 13.44 -17.50
C LYS A 111 12.00 12.87 -16.47
N TYR A 112 10.87 12.34 -16.94
CA TYR A 112 9.83 11.79 -16.07
C TYR A 112 9.99 10.29 -15.86
N LEU A 113 9.88 9.88 -14.61
CA LEU A 113 9.61 8.51 -14.20
C LEU A 113 8.10 8.28 -14.27
N ARG A 114 7.73 7.20 -14.96
CA ARG A 114 6.33 6.80 -15.16
C ARG A 114 6.20 5.33 -14.80
N ASP A 115 5.27 5.04 -13.91
CA ASP A 115 5.01 3.70 -13.39
C ASP A 115 6.30 3.01 -12.90
N PHE A 116 7.12 3.75 -12.16
CA PHE A 116 8.31 3.22 -11.52
C PHE A 116 7.94 2.60 -10.18
N HIS A 117 8.28 1.33 -10.02
CA HIS A 117 7.96 0.50 -8.87
C HIS A 117 9.24 -0.06 -8.29
N CYS A 118 9.45 0.11 -6.98
CA CYS A 118 10.63 -0.37 -6.26
C CYS A 118 10.23 -0.91 -4.90
N ASN A 119 10.49 -2.21 -4.67
CA ASN A 119 10.16 -2.93 -3.42
C ASN A 119 8.68 -2.82 -3.00
N ASP A 120 7.78 -2.50 -3.92
CA ASP A 120 6.34 -2.55 -3.70
C ASP A 120 5.76 -3.88 -4.19
N GLU A 121 4.46 -4.09 -4.01
CA GLU A 121 3.80 -5.33 -4.40
C GLU A 121 3.97 -5.63 -5.91
N VAL A 122 3.93 -4.61 -6.76
CA VAL A 122 4.08 -4.75 -8.21
C VAL A 122 5.50 -5.20 -8.57
N ASP A 123 6.52 -4.61 -7.96
CA ASP A 123 7.92 -4.97 -8.14
C ASP A 123 8.20 -6.39 -7.63
N ILE A 124 7.65 -6.75 -6.46
CA ILE A 124 7.80 -8.08 -5.85
C ILE A 124 7.17 -9.18 -6.70
N LEU A 125 6.02 -8.90 -7.30
CA LEU A 125 5.30 -9.85 -8.17
C LEU A 125 5.82 -9.86 -9.62
N SER A 126 6.84 -9.06 -9.94
CA SER A 126 7.40 -8.96 -11.28
C SER A 126 7.98 -10.29 -11.75
N LYS A 127 7.61 -10.70 -12.97
CA LYS A 127 8.06 -11.95 -13.60
C LYS A 127 8.61 -11.67 -15.00
N ASP A 128 9.64 -12.42 -15.38
CA ASP A 128 10.17 -12.42 -16.73
C ASP A 128 9.22 -13.11 -17.71
N LYS A 129 9.58 -13.11 -18.99
CA LYS A 129 8.80 -13.76 -20.06
C LYS A 129 8.66 -15.28 -19.88
N ASN A 130 9.44 -15.90 -19.00
CA ASN A 130 9.43 -17.33 -18.70
C ASN A 130 8.71 -17.63 -17.37
N GLY A 131 8.13 -16.62 -16.72
CA GLY A 131 7.42 -16.76 -15.45
C GLY A 131 8.33 -16.84 -14.22
N GLN A 132 9.63 -16.58 -14.36
CA GLN A 132 10.57 -16.52 -13.23
C GLN A 132 10.53 -15.13 -12.59
N SER A 133 10.62 -15.07 -11.26
CA SER A 133 10.65 -13.79 -10.54
C SER A 133 11.84 -12.94 -11.00
N THR A 134 11.59 -11.68 -11.32
CA THR A 134 12.61 -10.67 -11.62
C THR A 134 12.95 -9.78 -10.44
N TYR A 135 12.27 -9.99 -9.31
CA TYR A 135 12.42 -9.18 -8.12
C TYR A 135 13.80 -9.37 -7.48
N THR A 136 14.48 -8.25 -7.22
CA THR A 136 15.66 -8.19 -6.37
C THR A 136 15.42 -7.12 -5.32
N VAL A 137 15.69 -7.45 -4.05
CA VAL A 137 15.63 -6.48 -2.96
C VAL A 137 16.55 -5.31 -3.29
N THR A 138 15.95 -4.12 -3.39
CA THR A 138 16.66 -2.93 -3.85
C THR A 138 17.01 -2.02 -2.68
N VAL A 139 18.30 -1.74 -2.50
CA VAL A 139 18.81 -0.75 -1.53
C VAL A 139 19.13 0.56 -2.27
N LEU A 140 19.46 1.63 -1.53
CA LEU A 140 19.82 2.91 -2.13
C LEU A 140 20.93 2.76 -3.17
N TYR A 141 22.03 2.10 -2.81
CA TYR A 141 23.14 1.87 -3.74
C TYR A 141 23.91 0.58 -3.42
N ASN A 142 24.08 -0.26 -4.44
CA ASN A 142 24.93 -1.45 -4.36
C ASN A 142 25.79 -1.59 -5.63
N PRO A 143 27.09 -1.25 -5.60
CA PRO A 143 27.95 -1.29 -6.77
C PRO A 143 28.19 -2.70 -7.32
N GLU A 144 28.03 -3.74 -6.49
CA GLU A 144 28.23 -5.14 -6.89
C GLU A 144 26.97 -5.74 -7.54
N ASP A 145 25.80 -5.16 -7.28
CA ASP A 145 24.52 -5.58 -7.88
C ASP A 145 23.68 -4.38 -8.35
N PRO A 146 23.92 -3.89 -9.58
CA PRO A 146 23.16 -2.78 -10.16
C PRO A 146 21.65 -3.03 -10.27
N LYS A 147 21.20 -4.29 -10.27
CA LYS A 147 19.76 -4.60 -10.30
C LYS A 147 19.09 -4.43 -8.93
N GLY A 148 19.85 -4.57 -7.85
CA GLY A 148 19.43 -4.30 -6.48
C GLY A 148 19.78 -2.89 -5.99
N SER A 149 20.09 -1.95 -6.90
CA SER A 149 20.53 -0.60 -6.59
C SER A 149 19.54 0.44 -7.14
N LEU A 150 18.91 1.23 -6.27
CA LEU A 150 17.87 2.19 -6.65
C LEU A 150 18.40 3.22 -7.65
N LEU A 151 19.59 3.77 -7.39
CA LEU A 151 20.20 4.76 -8.27
C LEU A 151 20.43 4.17 -9.67
N ASP A 152 21.01 2.97 -9.76
CA ASP A 152 21.30 2.34 -11.04
C ASP A 152 20.03 1.95 -11.81
N ARG A 153 18.98 1.46 -11.10
CA ARG A 153 17.68 1.17 -11.70
C ARG A 153 17.10 2.41 -12.39
N VAL A 154 17.00 3.53 -11.67
CA VAL A 154 16.45 4.80 -12.20
C VAL A 154 17.29 5.35 -13.35
N LEU A 155 18.62 5.35 -13.19
CA LEU A 155 19.54 5.83 -14.23
C LEU A 155 19.47 4.97 -15.48
N SER A 156 19.44 3.65 -15.36
CA SER A 156 19.39 2.74 -16.51
C SER A 156 18.11 2.89 -17.35
N GLU A 157 16.99 3.31 -16.73
CA GLU A 157 15.71 3.46 -17.42
C GLU A 157 15.60 4.78 -18.21
N LYS A 158 16.04 5.91 -17.63
CA LYS A 158 15.82 7.25 -18.20
C LYS A 158 17.09 8.07 -18.47
N CYS A 159 18.20 7.76 -17.78
CA CYS A 159 19.40 8.60 -17.72
C CYS A 159 20.69 7.79 -17.88
N SER A 160 20.79 6.96 -18.91
CA SER A 160 21.95 6.08 -19.14
C SER A 160 23.28 6.82 -19.35
N GLU A 161 23.23 8.12 -19.64
CA GLU A 161 24.39 9.00 -19.77
C GLU A 161 24.93 9.51 -18.42
N TRP A 162 24.22 9.24 -17.31
CA TRP A 162 24.61 9.60 -15.96
C TRP A 162 25.18 8.39 -15.21
N THR A 163 26.13 8.63 -14.31
CA THR A 163 26.73 7.59 -13.46
C THR A 163 26.70 7.95 -11.98
N VAL A 164 26.80 6.96 -11.10
CA VAL A 164 27.00 7.20 -9.66
C VAL A 164 28.50 7.38 -9.40
N ASP A 165 28.88 8.47 -8.71
CA ASP A 165 30.27 8.77 -8.34
C ASP A 165 30.58 8.42 -6.88
N HIS A 166 29.69 8.80 -5.96
CA HIS A 166 29.88 8.58 -4.52
C HIS A 166 28.56 8.36 -3.80
N VAL A 167 28.53 7.43 -2.85
CA VAL A 167 27.40 7.25 -1.91
C VAL A 167 27.99 6.93 -0.54
N ASP A 168 27.59 7.68 0.48
CA ASP A 168 28.04 7.42 1.85
C ASP A 168 27.61 6.01 2.32
N SER A 169 28.55 5.27 2.91
CA SER A 169 28.34 3.87 3.30
C SER A 169 27.29 3.71 4.40
N THR A 170 27.04 4.76 5.20
CA THR A 170 26.01 4.79 6.25
C THR A 170 24.59 4.75 5.69
N ILE A 171 24.38 5.15 4.43
CA ILE A 171 23.07 5.19 3.76
C ILE A 171 22.95 4.24 2.58
N ALA A 172 24.05 3.76 2.00
CA ALA A 172 24.05 2.92 0.79
C ALA A 172 23.17 1.66 0.93
N GLY A 173 23.18 1.02 2.11
CA GLY A 173 22.40 -0.19 2.40
C GLY A 173 20.95 0.05 2.83
N ILE A 174 20.48 1.29 2.88
CA ILE A 174 19.10 1.59 3.29
C ILE A 174 18.12 1.11 2.22
N GLN A 175 17.17 0.27 2.61
CA GLN A 175 16.07 -0.19 1.78
C GLN A 175 14.80 0.63 2.07
N ARG A 176 14.14 1.07 1.01
CA ARG A 176 12.85 1.75 1.03
C ARG A 176 11.98 1.31 -0.14
N THR A 177 10.67 1.53 -0.01
CA THR A 177 9.69 1.26 -1.06
C THR A 177 9.35 2.56 -1.77
N PHE A 178 9.23 2.52 -3.09
CA PHE A 178 8.87 3.69 -3.88
C PHE A 178 7.93 3.29 -5.00
N THR A 179 6.81 4.02 -5.13
CA THR A 179 5.88 3.91 -6.24
C THR A 179 5.71 5.31 -6.83
N VAL A 180 6.08 5.48 -8.10
CA VAL A 180 6.16 6.80 -8.74
C VAL A 180 5.52 6.75 -10.11
N SER A 181 4.37 7.41 -10.27
CA SER A 181 3.65 7.46 -11.55
C SER A 181 3.94 8.73 -12.36
N GLU A 182 4.17 9.88 -11.71
CA GLU A 182 4.44 11.16 -12.37
C GLU A 182 5.39 12.05 -11.55
N SER A 183 6.70 11.76 -11.60
CA SER A 183 7.72 12.63 -11.01
C SER A 183 8.95 12.71 -11.92
N THR A 184 9.68 13.82 -11.87
CA THR A 184 10.94 13.95 -12.62
C THR A 184 12.05 13.17 -11.91
N VAL A 185 13.12 12.79 -12.63
CA VAL A 185 14.26 12.10 -12.00
C VAL A 185 14.91 12.99 -10.95
N TYR A 186 14.99 14.30 -11.20
CA TYR A 186 15.48 15.26 -10.22
C TYR A 186 14.59 15.29 -8.98
N ASP A 187 13.27 15.46 -9.13
CA ASP A 187 12.36 15.54 -7.99
C ASP A 187 12.32 14.24 -7.19
N PHE A 188 12.32 13.10 -7.88
CA PHE A 188 12.38 11.81 -7.21
C PHE A 188 13.64 11.68 -6.35
N PHE A 189 14.82 12.03 -6.85
CA PHE A 189 16.05 11.95 -6.07
C PHE A 189 16.16 13.05 -5.01
N ALA A 190 16.11 14.32 -5.42
CA ALA A 190 16.39 15.48 -4.57
C ALA A 190 15.27 15.82 -3.59
N ASN A 191 14.04 15.35 -3.83
CA ASN A 191 12.92 15.51 -2.90
C ASN A 191 12.49 14.17 -2.30
N THR A 192 11.96 13.23 -3.08
CA THR A 192 11.33 12.02 -2.53
C THR A 192 12.33 11.14 -1.76
N VAL A 193 13.42 10.73 -2.42
CA VAL A 193 14.44 9.86 -1.83
C VAL A 193 15.25 10.61 -0.77
N ALA A 194 15.64 11.86 -1.05
CA ALA A 194 16.36 12.71 -0.11
C ALA A 194 15.62 12.89 1.22
N ASN A 195 14.30 13.15 1.18
CA ASN A 195 13.47 13.30 2.38
C ASN A 195 13.34 12.00 3.16
N GLU A 196 13.07 10.89 2.46
CA GLU A 196 12.84 9.61 3.10
C GLU A 196 14.10 9.04 3.77
N ILE A 197 15.27 9.26 3.17
CA ILE A 197 16.54 8.76 3.69
C ILE A 197 17.22 9.78 4.60
N GLY A 198 16.93 11.06 4.44
CA GLY A 198 17.66 12.16 5.08
C GLY A 198 19.07 12.29 4.51
N CYS A 199 19.18 12.44 3.19
CA CYS A 199 20.45 12.56 2.47
C CYS A 199 20.47 13.75 1.51
N LEU A 200 21.66 14.14 1.06
CA LEU A 200 21.88 15.22 0.10
C LEU A 200 22.32 14.63 -1.24
N PHE A 201 21.61 14.98 -2.31
CA PHE A 201 22.03 14.69 -3.67
C PHE A 201 22.84 15.85 -4.24
N GLN A 202 23.98 15.56 -4.86
CA GLN A 202 24.78 16.51 -5.64
C GLN A 202 24.92 16.01 -7.06
N PHE A 203 24.62 16.90 -8.02
CA PHE A 203 24.66 16.61 -9.44
C PHE A 203 25.87 17.34 -10.04
N ASN A 204 26.78 16.59 -10.64
CA ASN A 204 27.93 17.16 -11.33
C ASN A 204 27.66 17.16 -12.84
N SER A 205 27.47 18.36 -13.41
CA SER A 205 27.18 18.47 -14.84
C SER A 205 28.39 18.18 -15.74
N ALA A 206 29.62 18.39 -15.27
CA ALA A 206 30.82 18.26 -16.10
C ALA A 206 31.08 16.81 -16.56
N ASN A 207 30.88 15.85 -15.65
CA ASN A 207 31.03 14.42 -15.91
C ASN A 207 29.68 13.66 -15.95
N ARG A 208 28.55 14.35 -15.70
CA ARG A 208 27.21 13.75 -15.52
C ARG A 208 27.21 12.66 -14.46
N SER A 209 27.61 13.02 -13.23
CA SER A 209 27.60 12.08 -12.12
C SER A 209 26.77 12.53 -10.93
N ILE A 210 26.25 11.57 -10.18
CA ILE A 210 25.48 11.78 -8.95
C ILE A 210 26.32 11.35 -7.75
N SER A 211 26.38 12.22 -6.74
CA SER A 211 26.93 11.89 -5.42
C SER A 211 25.84 12.02 -4.36
N VAL A 212 25.80 11.10 -3.39
CA VAL A 212 24.81 11.09 -2.31
C VAL A 212 25.51 11.07 -0.96
N TYR A 213 25.19 12.05 -0.12
CA TYR A 213 25.82 12.24 1.19
C TYR A 213 24.81 12.12 2.32
N ASP A 214 25.23 11.54 3.44
CA ASP A 214 24.42 11.42 4.65
C ASP A 214 24.31 12.78 5.34
N LEU A 215 23.09 13.26 5.63
CA LEU A 215 22.90 14.51 6.40
C LEU A 215 22.90 14.27 7.93
N ASN A 216 22.70 13.02 8.37
CA ASN A 216 22.62 12.63 9.77
C ASN A 216 23.95 12.07 10.28
N ASN A 217 24.13 12.09 11.60
CA ASN A 217 25.28 11.46 12.24
C ASN A 217 24.99 9.99 12.51
N THR A 218 26.00 9.13 12.37
CA THR A 218 25.85 7.68 12.63
C THR A 218 26.79 7.25 13.75
N CYS A 219 26.22 6.72 14.83
CA CYS A 219 27.00 6.21 15.96
C CYS A 219 27.70 4.90 15.59
N GLU A 220 29.02 4.86 15.73
CA GLU A 220 29.82 3.66 15.43
C GLU A 220 29.59 2.55 16.47
N ASP A 221 29.25 2.92 17.71
CA ASP A 221 29.12 1.97 18.82
C ASP A 221 27.81 1.15 18.76
N CYS A 222 26.70 1.75 18.30
CA CYS A 222 25.37 1.11 18.33
C CYS A 222 24.58 1.19 17.02
N GLY A 223 25.15 1.79 15.97
CA GLY A 223 24.50 1.95 14.67
C GLY A 223 23.33 2.94 14.64
N PHE A 224 23.07 3.66 15.74
CA PHE A 224 22.03 4.69 15.76
C PHE A 224 22.40 5.82 14.80
N ARG A 225 21.55 6.01 13.78
CA ARG A 225 21.66 7.10 12.83
C ARG A 225 20.60 8.15 13.15
N GLY A 226 21.02 9.39 13.32
CA GLY A 226 20.16 10.50 13.66
C GLY A 226 20.96 11.78 13.89
N ASP A 227 20.27 12.87 14.20
CA ASP A 227 20.92 14.16 14.37
C ASP A 227 21.26 14.44 15.85
N PHE A 228 22.47 14.05 16.25
CA PHE A 228 22.99 14.23 17.61
C PHE A 228 24.40 14.81 17.61
N VAL A 229 24.76 15.54 18.66
CA VAL A 229 26.01 16.30 18.75
C VAL A 229 26.79 15.77 19.94
N ASP A 230 28.06 15.46 19.72
CA ASP A 230 29.06 15.02 20.71
C ASP A 230 28.76 13.69 21.44
N THR A 231 27.51 13.25 21.57
CA THR A 231 27.10 12.05 22.32
C THR A 231 25.85 11.41 21.72
N CYS A 232 25.90 10.10 21.49
CA CYS A 232 24.78 9.31 20.98
C CYS A 232 23.64 9.21 22.01
N PRO A 233 22.39 9.49 21.64
CA PRO A 233 21.25 9.47 22.56
C PRO A 233 20.87 8.04 23.00
N LYS A 234 21.19 7.03 22.17
CA LYS A 234 20.82 5.64 22.44
C LYS A 234 21.79 4.94 23.39
N CYS A 235 23.10 5.16 23.23
CA CYS A 235 24.13 4.42 23.99
C CYS A 235 25.08 5.31 24.81
N GLY A 236 25.01 6.64 24.68
CA GLY A 236 25.95 7.57 25.32
C GLY A 236 27.38 7.55 24.75
N GLY A 237 27.60 6.85 23.63
CA GLY A 237 28.88 6.79 22.92
C GLY A 237 29.28 8.13 22.29
N LYS A 238 30.59 8.35 22.11
CA LYS A 238 31.15 9.59 21.53
C LYS A 238 31.85 9.37 20.19
N HIS A 239 31.85 8.15 19.68
CA HIS A 239 32.39 7.82 18.36
C HIS A 239 31.23 7.78 17.37
N PHE A 240 31.25 8.70 16.41
CA PHE A 240 30.24 8.80 15.38
C PHE A 240 30.85 9.36 14.09
N ILE A 241 30.29 8.92 12.98
CA ILE A 241 30.53 9.47 11.66
C ILE A 241 29.66 10.73 11.55
N GLU A 242 30.29 11.89 11.36
CA GLU A 242 29.58 13.14 11.12
C GLU A 242 28.93 13.12 9.73
N GLY A 243 27.70 13.62 9.66
CA GLY A 243 27.01 13.90 8.41
C GLY A 243 27.67 15.04 7.63
N TYR A 244 27.19 15.29 6.42
CA TYR A 244 27.80 16.17 5.44
C TYR A 244 28.15 17.57 5.98
N GLY A 245 29.37 18.01 5.68
CA GLY A 245 29.88 19.35 6.02
C GLY A 245 30.92 19.33 7.14
N VAL A 246 31.85 20.30 7.11
CA VAL A 246 32.91 20.40 8.13
C VAL A 246 32.61 21.54 9.08
N ARG A 247 32.90 21.33 10.37
CA ARG A 247 32.83 22.42 11.36
C ARG A 247 33.95 23.42 11.11
N GLN A 248 33.57 24.64 10.77
CA GLN A 248 34.49 25.75 10.59
C GLN A 248 34.68 26.52 11.90
N ASN A 249 35.92 26.95 12.16
CA ASN A 249 36.27 27.79 13.31
C ASN A 249 36.02 29.29 13.02
N VAL A 250 34.92 29.62 12.36
CA VAL A 250 34.53 31.00 12.08
C VAL A 250 33.32 31.39 12.91
N PHE A 251 33.46 32.53 13.57
CA PHE A 251 32.45 33.16 14.41
C PHE A 251 31.95 34.41 13.71
N ILE A 252 30.65 34.47 13.43
CA ILE A 252 29.99 35.58 12.76
C ILE A 252 29.10 36.31 13.78
N SER A 253 29.17 37.63 13.80
CA SER A 253 28.37 38.51 14.63
C SER A 253 28.19 39.85 13.92
N PRO A 254 27.20 40.68 14.30
CA PRO A 254 27.08 42.06 13.82
C PRO A 254 28.28 42.93 14.22
N LYS A 255 29.11 42.46 15.16
CA LYS A 255 30.28 43.18 15.68
C LYS A 255 31.57 42.89 14.90
N ASN A 256 31.56 41.93 13.95
CA ASN A 256 32.76 41.56 13.19
C ASN A 256 32.56 41.52 11.66
N PHE A 257 31.85 40.52 11.14
CA PHE A 257 31.79 40.18 9.72
C PHE A 257 30.41 40.40 9.13
N ALA A 258 29.35 40.44 9.94
CA ALA A 258 28.00 40.66 9.42
C ALA A 258 27.63 42.14 9.44
N THR A 259 27.23 42.64 8.28
CA THR A 259 26.66 43.99 8.13
C THR A 259 25.22 44.01 8.64
N GLN A 260 24.49 42.92 8.40
CA GLN A 260 23.15 42.68 8.91
C GLN A 260 22.94 41.18 9.12
N ILE A 261 22.29 40.83 10.23
CA ILE A 261 21.72 39.50 10.48
C ILE A 261 20.26 39.70 10.80
N SER A 262 19.38 39.06 10.05
CA SER A 262 17.94 39.04 10.28
C SER A 262 17.55 37.68 10.84
N VAL A 263 16.84 37.68 11.96
CA VAL A 263 16.31 36.46 12.60
C VAL A 263 14.79 36.50 12.46
N ASN A 264 14.23 35.59 11.67
CA ASN A 264 12.79 35.49 11.44
C ASN A 264 12.30 34.14 11.98
N GLY A 265 11.26 34.14 12.82
CA GLY A 265 10.62 32.89 13.26
C GLY A 265 9.73 32.33 12.17
N ASP A 266 9.85 31.03 11.87
CA ASP A 266 8.97 30.29 10.96
C ASP A 266 7.69 29.90 11.71
N THR A 267 6.75 30.84 11.81
CA THR A 267 5.53 30.68 12.61
C THR A 267 4.50 29.74 12.01
N ASP A 268 4.51 29.57 10.69
CA ASP A 268 3.47 28.87 9.93
C ASP A 268 3.64 27.34 10.02
N ASN A 269 4.89 26.89 10.20
CA ASN A 269 5.26 25.49 10.32
C ASN A 269 5.26 24.96 11.75
N VAL A 270 4.95 25.78 12.77
CA VAL A 270 4.88 25.31 14.15
C VAL A 270 3.62 24.47 14.36
N LYS A 271 3.77 23.17 14.61
CA LYS A 271 2.70 22.20 14.87
C LYS A 271 2.90 21.52 16.22
N ASN A 272 1.82 21.37 16.98
CA ASN A 272 1.85 20.76 18.32
C ASN A 272 0.92 19.55 18.45
N CYS A 273 0.30 19.15 17.34
CA CYS A 273 -0.53 17.96 17.21
C CYS A 273 -0.26 17.30 15.86
N PHE A 274 0.07 16.01 15.85
CA PHE A 274 0.13 15.22 14.62
C PHE A 274 -0.89 14.09 14.65
N ARG A 275 -1.60 13.91 13.53
CA ARG A 275 -2.31 12.68 13.21
C ARG A 275 -1.35 11.73 12.50
N VAL A 276 -1.04 10.58 13.10
CA VAL A 276 -0.13 9.58 12.54
C VAL A 276 -0.89 8.62 11.61
N VAL A 277 -0.38 8.43 10.40
CA VAL A 277 -0.98 7.58 9.35
C VAL A 277 0.10 6.70 8.72
N GLY A 278 -0.17 5.40 8.66
CA GLY A 278 0.69 4.42 8.00
C GLY A 278 0.50 4.39 6.49
N GLY A 279 1.20 3.47 5.81
CA GLY A 279 1.03 3.26 4.36
C GLY A 279 -0.22 2.49 3.97
N ASP A 280 -0.88 1.85 4.94
CA ASP A 280 -2.17 1.19 4.77
C ASP A 280 -3.05 1.34 6.04
N ASP A 281 -4.31 0.93 5.90
CA ASP A 281 -5.32 1.02 6.95
C ASP A 281 -5.01 0.11 8.15
N LEU A 282 -4.42 -1.07 7.91
CA LEU A 282 -4.09 -2.02 8.98
C LEU A 282 -2.97 -1.46 9.85
N LEU A 283 -1.92 -0.89 9.26
CA LEU A 283 -0.87 -0.24 10.02
C LEU A 283 -1.39 1.01 10.75
N THR A 284 -2.20 1.83 10.09
CA THR A 284 -2.82 3.01 10.72
C THR A 284 -3.69 2.61 11.92
N ALA A 285 -4.44 1.52 11.82
CA ALA A 285 -5.20 0.97 12.95
C ALA A 285 -4.28 0.39 14.04
N THR A 286 -3.15 -0.19 13.67
CA THR A 286 -2.17 -0.73 14.62
C THR A 286 -1.49 0.40 15.41
N VAL A 287 -1.14 1.53 14.78
CA VAL A 287 -0.65 2.73 15.46
C VAL A 287 -1.65 3.21 16.52
N ARG A 288 -2.95 3.20 16.18
CA ARG A 288 -4.01 3.50 17.14
C ARG A 288 -4.03 2.54 18.33
N ASN A 289 -3.82 1.26 18.06
CA ASN A 289 -3.89 0.19 19.06
C ASN A 289 -2.69 0.18 20.02
N ILE A 290 -1.50 0.56 19.55
CA ILE A 290 -0.31 0.67 20.40
C ILE A 290 -0.34 1.93 21.27
N ASN A 291 -1.06 2.97 20.86
CA ASN A 291 -1.22 4.19 21.65
C ASN A 291 -2.21 3.95 22.81
N PRO A 292 -1.80 4.07 24.08
CA PRO A 292 -2.66 3.83 25.24
C PRO A 292 -3.92 4.70 25.32
N ASN A 293 -3.94 5.86 24.67
CA ASN A 293 -5.12 6.74 24.61
C ASN A 293 -6.08 6.41 23.45
N GLN A 294 -5.82 5.35 22.68
CA GLN A 294 -6.59 4.91 21.50
C GLN A 294 -6.74 5.96 20.38
N SER A 295 -5.80 6.90 20.32
CA SER A 295 -5.82 7.98 19.34
C SER A 295 -4.72 7.81 18.31
N ASN A 296 -4.97 8.28 17.09
CA ASN A 296 -3.90 8.51 16.11
C ASN A 296 -3.22 9.87 16.33
N TYR A 297 -3.68 10.65 17.31
CA TYR A 297 -3.14 11.95 17.63
C TYR A 297 -2.09 11.86 18.73
N ILE A 298 -0.95 12.48 18.46
CA ILE A 298 0.11 12.75 19.42
C ILE A 298 0.20 14.27 19.66
N TYR A 299 0.43 14.66 20.91
CA TYR A 299 0.43 16.06 21.33
C TYR A 299 1.74 16.44 21.98
N ARG A 300 2.23 17.64 21.68
CA ARG A 300 3.41 18.20 22.35
C ARG A 300 3.41 19.71 22.31
N PHE A 301 3.44 20.33 23.49
CA PHE A 301 3.52 21.78 23.63
C PHE A 301 4.92 22.22 24.06
N SER A 302 5.43 23.28 23.45
CA SER A 302 6.68 23.91 23.89
C SER A 302 6.52 24.54 25.28
N ALA A 303 7.64 24.72 25.99
CA ALA A 303 7.62 25.34 27.31
C ALA A 303 7.03 26.76 27.29
N GLU A 304 7.24 27.50 26.20
CA GLU A 304 6.67 28.83 26.01
C GLU A 304 5.14 28.77 25.84
N THR A 305 4.64 27.80 25.07
CA THR A 305 3.19 27.61 24.88
C THR A 305 2.52 27.18 26.18
N LEU A 306 3.13 26.24 26.93
CA LEU A 306 2.63 25.82 28.23
C LEU A 306 2.60 26.96 29.27
N ALA A 307 3.54 27.91 29.19
CA ALA A 307 3.57 29.07 30.07
C ALA A 307 2.48 30.10 29.74
N ASP A 308 2.02 30.16 28.49
CA ASP A 308 0.89 31.02 28.09
C ASP A 308 -0.47 30.41 28.45
N MET A 309 -0.57 29.08 28.50
CA MET A 309 -1.79 28.39 28.91
C MET A 309 -2.21 28.75 30.35
N PRO A 310 -3.52 28.71 30.66
CA PRO A 310 -3.98 28.81 32.04
C PRO A 310 -3.30 27.76 32.92
N LYS A 311 -2.83 28.18 34.09
CA LYS A 311 -2.04 27.32 34.98
C LYS A 311 -2.74 25.99 35.32
N GLU A 312 -4.06 26.02 35.48
CA GLU A 312 -4.85 24.80 35.72
C GLU A 312 -4.77 23.81 34.55
N LEU A 313 -4.77 24.30 33.30
CA LEU A 313 -4.62 23.47 32.11
C LEU A 313 -3.19 22.92 32.00
N SER A 314 -2.17 23.77 32.19
CA SER A 314 -0.77 23.34 32.10
C SER A 314 -0.42 22.29 33.17
N ASP A 315 -0.92 22.47 34.40
CA ASP A 315 -0.70 21.53 35.50
C ASP A 315 -1.36 20.18 35.18
N LYS A 316 -2.63 20.17 34.71
CA LYS A 316 -3.30 18.93 34.29
C LYS A 316 -2.63 18.22 33.11
N ILE A 317 -2.10 18.96 32.13
CA ILE A 317 -1.36 18.36 31.00
C ILE A 317 -0.10 17.66 31.51
N ASN A 318 0.64 18.27 32.43
CA ASN A 318 1.83 17.66 33.01
C ASN A 318 1.48 16.41 33.83
N ASP A 319 0.45 16.48 34.69
CA ASP A 319 -0.02 15.34 35.47
C ASP A 319 -0.49 14.19 34.56
N TYR A 320 -1.19 14.50 33.46
CA TYR A 320 -1.60 13.52 32.47
C TYR A 320 -0.39 12.86 31.77
N ASN A 321 0.62 13.64 31.38
CA ASN A 321 1.83 13.11 30.74
C ASN A 321 2.58 12.15 31.67
N GLU A 322 2.66 12.45 32.97
CA GLU A 322 3.24 11.54 33.98
C GLU A 322 2.42 10.25 34.11
N LEU A 323 1.10 10.35 34.16
CA LEU A 323 0.19 9.19 34.20
C LEU A 323 0.35 8.31 32.96
N TYR A 324 0.35 8.92 31.78
CA TYR A 324 0.54 8.24 30.50
C TYR A 324 1.85 7.45 30.46
N GLN A 325 2.97 8.07 30.85
CA GLN A 325 4.27 7.39 30.90
C GLN A 325 4.30 6.25 31.92
N SER A 326 3.62 6.41 33.07
CA SER A 326 3.55 5.36 34.10
C SER A 326 2.78 4.11 33.65
N LYS A 327 1.85 4.27 32.69
CA LYS A 327 0.97 3.21 32.19
C LYS A 327 1.43 2.58 30.87
N MET A 328 2.34 3.23 30.15
CA MET A 328 2.84 2.78 28.86
C MET A 328 3.35 1.33 28.90
N ALA A 329 4.28 1.01 29.81
CA ALA A 329 4.90 -0.32 29.87
C ALA A 329 3.89 -1.44 30.19
N GLU A 330 2.93 -1.16 31.08
CA GLU A 330 1.84 -2.10 31.42
C GLU A 330 0.94 -2.34 30.20
N TYR A 331 0.58 -1.27 29.48
CA TYR A 331 -0.25 -1.33 28.29
C TYR A 331 0.41 -2.06 27.12
N THR A 332 1.70 -1.81 26.87
CA THR A 332 2.49 -2.52 25.84
C THR A 332 2.51 -4.02 26.12
N SER A 333 2.82 -4.43 27.36
CA SER A 333 2.82 -5.86 27.74
C SER A 333 1.45 -6.51 27.53
N LEU A 334 0.36 -5.86 27.92
CA LEU A 334 -0.99 -6.38 27.72
C LEU A 334 -1.36 -6.49 26.23
N THR A 335 -0.83 -5.59 25.40
CA THR A 335 -1.07 -5.60 23.96
C THR A 335 -0.32 -6.75 23.30
N ASP A 336 0.94 -6.98 23.67
CA ASP A 336 1.74 -8.11 23.18
C ASP A 336 1.09 -9.46 23.58
N ASP A 337 0.66 -9.59 24.84
CA ASP A 337 -0.04 -10.78 25.33
C ASP A 337 -1.37 -11.02 24.60
N TRP A 338 -2.10 -9.95 24.28
CA TRP A 338 -3.36 -10.03 23.53
C TRP A 338 -3.14 -10.57 22.10
N TYR A 339 -2.16 -10.03 21.36
CA TYR A 339 -1.84 -10.52 20.01
C TYR A 339 -1.32 -11.95 20.04
N TYR A 340 -0.46 -12.28 20.99
CA TYR A 340 0.02 -13.65 21.17
C TYR A 340 -1.13 -14.64 21.40
N ALA A 341 -2.09 -14.28 22.27
CA ALA A 341 -3.26 -15.12 22.52
C ALA A 341 -4.15 -15.30 21.27
N GLN A 342 -4.29 -14.26 20.43
CA GLN A 342 -5.00 -14.35 19.14
C GLN A 342 -4.32 -15.34 18.18
N ASP A 343 -3.00 -15.26 18.06
CA ASP A 343 -2.21 -16.16 17.20
C ASP A 343 -2.33 -17.63 17.67
N GLN A 344 -2.23 -17.86 18.99
CA GLN A 344 -2.41 -19.20 19.55
C GLN A 344 -3.82 -19.73 19.30
N LYS A 345 -4.86 -18.92 19.52
CA LYS A 345 -6.24 -19.28 19.23
C LYS A 345 -6.43 -19.67 17.77
N LEU A 346 -5.89 -18.88 16.83
CA LEU A 346 -5.96 -19.17 15.39
C LEU A 346 -5.23 -20.47 15.06
N TYR A 347 -4.02 -20.66 15.59
CA TYR A 347 -3.24 -21.87 15.39
C TYR A 347 -4.02 -23.14 15.78
N TYR A 348 -4.54 -23.20 17.01
CA TYR A 348 -5.29 -24.35 17.51
C TYR A 348 -6.65 -24.53 16.82
N LYS A 349 -7.26 -23.45 16.34
CA LYS A 349 -8.55 -23.50 15.63
C LYS A 349 -8.41 -23.98 14.19
N THR A 350 -7.48 -23.42 13.42
CA THR A 350 -7.41 -23.60 11.96
C THR A 350 -6.11 -24.21 11.46
N SER A 351 -4.96 -23.81 11.99
CA SER A 351 -3.67 -23.95 11.29
C SER A 351 -2.83 -25.15 11.73
N MET A 352 -3.13 -25.76 12.86
CA MET A 352 -2.41 -26.93 13.36
C MET A 352 -2.68 -28.17 12.49
N ALA A 353 -1.67 -28.63 11.77
CA ALA A 353 -1.71 -29.82 10.92
C ALA A 353 -0.28 -30.35 10.67
N PRO A 354 -0.08 -31.65 10.42
CA PRO A 354 1.21 -32.19 9.99
C PRO A 354 1.59 -31.68 8.59
N GLU A 355 2.89 -31.49 8.33
CA GLU A 355 3.39 -31.04 7.02
C GLU A 355 3.01 -32.05 5.92
N THR A 356 2.02 -31.72 5.10
CA THR A 356 1.67 -32.51 3.92
C THR A 356 2.55 -32.13 2.74
N PRO A 357 3.21 -33.09 2.05
CA PRO A 357 3.92 -32.79 0.81
C PRO A 357 2.94 -32.26 -0.24
N ILE A 358 3.31 -31.13 -0.85
CA ILE A 358 2.52 -30.47 -1.91
C ILE A 358 2.30 -31.49 -3.05
N PRO A 359 1.05 -31.83 -3.40
CA PRO A 359 0.78 -32.74 -4.51
C PRO A 359 1.35 -32.16 -5.81
N GLN A 360 2.07 -32.98 -6.60
CA GLN A 360 2.55 -32.54 -7.91
C GLN A 360 1.38 -32.19 -8.84
N ASP A 361 1.56 -31.15 -9.66
CA ASP A 361 0.59 -30.78 -10.69
C ASP A 361 0.53 -31.84 -11.80
N THR A 362 -0.66 -32.41 -12.03
CA THR A 362 -0.91 -33.32 -13.15
C THR A 362 -1.64 -32.61 -14.30
N THR A 363 -1.92 -33.31 -15.39
CA THR A 363 -2.75 -32.83 -16.52
C THR A 363 -4.04 -33.65 -16.67
N ALA A 364 -5.08 -33.06 -17.27
CA ALA A 364 -6.35 -33.76 -17.49
C ALA A 364 -6.19 -35.03 -18.37
N LEU A 365 -5.21 -35.04 -19.26
CA LEU A 365 -4.86 -36.19 -20.10
C LEU A 365 -4.25 -37.35 -19.29
N GLU A 366 -3.34 -37.05 -18.35
CA GLU A 366 -2.73 -38.04 -17.46
C GLU A 366 -3.78 -38.70 -16.56
N GLN A 367 -4.69 -37.89 -15.99
CA GLN A 367 -5.80 -38.37 -15.18
C GLN A 367 -6.79 -39.23 -15.98
N LEU A 368 -7.11 -38.84 -17.22
CA LEU A 368 -7.95 -39.64 -18.12
C LEU A 368 -7.28 -40.99 -18.47
N HIS A 369 -5.99 -41.01 -18.75
CA HIS A 369 -5.26 -42.25 -19.04
C HIS A 369 -5.25 -43.19 -17.82
N ALA A 370 -5.04 -42.66 -16.62
CA ALA A 370 -5.12 -43.42 -15.38
C ALA A 370 -6.51 -44.08 -15.22
N LEU A 371 -7.59 -43.30 -15.34
CA LEU A 371 -8.97 -43.79 -15.25
C LEU A 371 -9.26 -44.88 -16.31
N MET A 372 -8.82 -44.68 -17.56
CA MET A 372 -9.07 -45.64 -18.64
C MET A 372 -8.29 -46.94 -18.45
N SER A 373 -7.14 -46.92 -17.77
CA SER A 373 -6.31 -48.09 -17.49
C SER A 373 -6.83 -48.95 -16.33
N GLN A 374 -7.54 -48.35 -15.36
CA GLN A 374 -8.09 -49.05 -14.20
C GLN A 374 -9.29 -49.92 -14.58
N VAL A 375 -9.40 -51.11 -14.01
CA VAL A 375 -10.56 -51.99 -14.16
C VAL A 375 -11.43 -51.81 -12.91
N PHE A 376 -12.67 -51.37 -13.11
CA PHE A 376 -13.62 -51.17 -12.02
C PHE A 376 -15.04 -51.60 -12.43
N SER A 377 -15.86 -51.86 -11.42
CA SER A 377 -17.24 -52.32 -11.49
C SER A 377 -18.11 -51.34 -10.66
N VAL A 378 -19.41 -51.28 -10.90
CA VAL A 378 -20.33 -50.37 -10.20
C VAL A 378 -21.55 -51.13 -9.70
N SER A 379 -21.81 -51.09 -8.41
CA SER A 379 -22.94 -51.82 -7.83
C SER A 379 -24.15 -50.89 -7.67
N VAL A 380 -25.36 -51.41 -7.86
CA VAL A 380 -26.62 -50.67 -7.73
C VAL A 380 -27.63 -51.43 -6.88
N GLN A 381 -28.54 -50.72 -6.20
CA GLN A 381 -29.51 -51.36 -5.30
C GLN A 381 -30.43 -52.37 -6.00
N LYS A 382 -30.77 -52.14 -7.28
CA LYS A 382 -31.58 -53.02 -8.13
C LYS A 382 -31.22 -52.86 -9.62
N LEU A 383 -30.61 -53.86 -10.22
CA LEU A 383 -30.29 -53.99 -11.65
C LEU A 383 -31.56 -53.93 -12.51
N GLU A 384 -32.64 -54.60 -12.11
CA GLU A 384 -33.86 -54.74 -12.92
C GLU A 384 -34.54 -53.40 -13.21
N THR A 385 -34.46 -52.44 -12.27
CA THR A 385 -35.07 -51.11 -12.40
C THR A 385 -34.09 -50.02 -12.81
N THR A 386 -32.82 -50.36 -13.07
CA THR A 386 -31.79 -49.36 -13.40
C THR A 386 -31.99 -48.82 -14.82
N SER A 387 -32.30 -47.53 -14.93
CA SER A 387 -32.41 -46.83 -16.21
C SER A 387 -31.01 -46.51 -16.78
N LYS A 388 -30.93 -46.18 -18.09
CA LYS A 388 -29.69 -45.70 -18.71
C LYS A 388 -29.13 -44.49 -17.97
N SER A 389 -29.97 -43.49 -17.66
CA SER A 389 -29.54 -42.28 -16.96
C SER A 389 -29.05 -42.56 -15.53
N SER A 390 -29.67 -43.52 -14.83
CA SER A 390 -29.23 -43.97 -13.50
C SER A 390 -27.88 -44.67 -13.56
N ALA A 391 -27.66 -45.51 -14.59
CA ALA A 391 -26.38 -46.17 -14.83
C ALA A 391 -25.28 -45.16 -15.21
N ASP A 392 -25.58 -44.20 -16.08
CA ASP A 392 -24.66 -43.12 -16.46
C ASP A 392 -24.22 -42.31 -15.23
N LEU A 393 -25.18 -41.93 -14.38
CA LEU A 393 -24.90 -41.18 -13.16
C LEU A 393 -24.12 -42.01 -12.13
N ALA A 394 -24.41 -43.32 -12.00
CA ALA A 394 -23.69 -44.20 -11.10
C ALA A 394 -22.23 -44.38 -11.54
N VAL A 395 -22.01 -44.68 -12.82
CA VAL A 395 -20.67 -44.85 -13.41
C VAL A 395 -19.89 -43.54 -13.41
N GLN A 396 -20.52 -42.41 -13.75
CA GLN A 396 -19.87 -41.10 -13.70
C GLN A 396 -19.44 -40.74 -12.28
N ASN A 397 -20.32 -40.95 -11.29
CA ASN A 397 -20.01 -40.61 -9.91
C ASN A 397 -18.89 -41.48 -9.33
N TYR A 398 -18.82 -42.76 -9.71
CA TYR A 398 -17.74 -43.63 -9.27
C TYR A 398 -16.44 -43.37 -10.05
N ALA A 399 -16.52 -42.97 -11.33
CA ALA A 399 -15.34 -42.52 -12.07
C ALA A 399 -14.73 -41.23 -11.50
N LYS A 400 -15.54 -40.32 -10.95
CA LYS A 400 -15.06 -39.11 -10.23
C LYS A 400 -14.26 -39.42 -8.96
N VAL A 401 -14.58 -40.54 -8.32
CA VAL A 401 -13.94 -41.02 -7.09
C VAL A 401 -12.52 -41.54 -7.41
N LEU A 402 -12.30 -42.07 -8.61
CA LEU A 402 -11.01 -42.63 -9.05
C LEU A 402 -10.04 -41.59 -9.66
N VAL A 403 -10.45 -40.32 -9.76
CA VAL A 403 -9.69 -39.23 -10.40
C VAL A 403 -9.39 -38.14 -9.37
N ASP A 404 -8.24 -37.47 -9.48
CA ASP A 404 -7.83 -36.38 -8.56
C ASP A 404 -8.95 -35.31 -8.40
N PRO A 405 -9.31 -34.91 -7.17
CA PRO A 405 -10.41 -33.97 -6.89
C PRO A 405 -10.33 -32.62 -7.60
N ARG A 406 -9.12 -32.21 -8.06
CA ARG A 406 -8.91 -31.00 -8.86
C ARG A 406 -9.49 -31.10 -10.28
N TYR A 407 -10.01 -32.27 -10.67
CA TYR A 407 -10.61 -32.54 -11.96
C TYR A 407 -12.04 -33.08 -11.83
N THR A 408 -12.89 -32.76 -12.80
CA THR A 408 -14.25 -33.28 -12.89
C THR A 408 -14.37 -34.26 -14.05
N VAL A 409 -15.11 -35.35 -13.82
CA VAL A 409 -15.38 -36.38 -14.84
C VAL A 409 -16.83 -36.29 -15.33
N THR A 410 -17.01 -36.30 -16.64
CA THR A 410 -18.32 -36.34 -17.31
C THR A 410 -18.41 -37.48 -18.31
N VAL A 411 -19.62 -37.99 -18.54
CA VAL A 411 -19.89 -39.01 -19.54
C VAL A 411 -20.40 -38.32 -20.79
N SER A 412 -19.65 -38.44 -21.90
CA SER A 412 -19.97 -37.77 -23.16
C SER A 412 -20.85 -38.65 -24.07
N GLU A 413 -20.63 -39.97 -24.06
CA GLU A 413 -21.43 -40.95 -24.83
C GLU A 413 -21.57 -42.26 -24.05
N SER A 414 -22.75 -42.89 -24.06
CA SER A 414 -22.93 -44.20 -23.40
C SER A 414 -24.01 -45.09 -24.06
N THR A 415 -23.85 -46.39 -23.87
CA THR A 415 -24.81 -47.46 -24.20
C THR A 415 -24.89 -48.45 -23.04
N LEU A 416 -26.09 -48.96 -22.77
CA LEU A 416 -26.34 -49.90 -21.68
C LEU A 416 -26.89 -51.22 -22.25
N GLY A 417 -26.15 -52.30 -22.02
CA GLY A 417 -26.49 -53.65 -22.50
C GLY A 417 -27.62 -54.33 -21.71
N GLY A 418 -27.99 -55.52 -22.15
CA GLY A 418 -28.90 -56.42 -21.42
C GLY A 418 -28.22 -57.06 -20.20
N ILE A 419 -29.01 -57.71 -19.35
CA ILE A 419 -28.53 -58.43 -18.16
C ILE A 419 -28.10 -59.84 -18.56
N SER A 420 -26.90 -60.25 -18.16
CA SER A 420 -26.39 -61.62 -18.37
C SER A 420 -25.60 -62.05 -17.13
N GLN A 421 -25.95 -63.21 -16.56
CA GLN A 421 -25.31 -63.75 -15.34
C GLN A 421 -25.25 -62.76 -14.17
N GLY A 422 -26.32 -61.99 -13.92
CA GLY A 422 -26.38 -61.04 -12.80
C GLY A 422 -25.59 -59.74 -13.00
N VAL A 423 -24.97 -59.54 -14.17
CA VAL A 423 -24.21 -58.33 -14.51
C VAL A 423 -24.82 -57.67 -15.75
N ARG A 424 -24.84 -56.34 -15.75
CA ARG A 424 -25.26 -55.49 -16.87
C ARG A 424 -24.08 -54.67 -17.34
N VAL A 425 -23.75 -54.73 -18.63
CA VAL A 425 -22.57 -54.03 -19.16
C VAL A 425 -22.92 -52.61 -19.59
N TRP A 426 -22.22 -51.62 -19.03
CA TRP A 426 -22.22 -50.24 -19.48
C TRP A 426 -21.00 -49.99 -20.37
N GLU A 427 -21.19 -49.30 -21.48
CA GLU A 427 -20.11 -48.95 -22.41
C GLU A 427 -20.19 -47.46 -22.78
N GLY A 428 -19.15 -46.68 -22.47
CA GLY A 428 -19.19 -45.23 -22.71
C GLY A 428 -17.83 -44.53 -22.71
N LYS A 429 -17.85 -43.23 -23.02
CA LYS A 429 -16.68 -42.34 -23.07
C LYS A 429 -16.67 -41.38 -21.90
N PHE A 430 -15.48 -41.10 -21.38
CA PHE A 430 -15.25 -40.14 -20.30
C PHE A 430 -14.55 -38.89 -20.83
N THR A 431 -14.95 -37.74 -20.28
CA THR A 431 -14.26 -36.46 -20.43
C THR A 431 -13.82 -35.97 -19.06
N VAL A 432 -12.53 -35.68 -18.88
CA VAL A 432 -11.93 -35.15 -17.65
C VAL A 432 -11.57 -33.69 -17.87
N THR A 433 -11.93 -32.80 -16.96
CA THR A 433 -11.69 -31.35 -17.06
C THR A 433 -11.14 -30.79 -15.75
N SER A 434 -10.09 -29.98 -15.79
CA SER A 434 -9.51 -29.31 -14.61
C SER A 434 -10.41 -28.20 -14.10
N LEU A 435 -10.51 -28.06 -12.77
CA LEU A 435 -11.29 -27.01 -12.10
C LEU A 435 -10.53 -25.69 -11.92
N GLY A 436 -9.21 -25.67 -12.15
CA GLY A 436 -8.38 -24.48 -11.90
C GLY A 436 -7.29 -24.20 -12.93
N LYS A 437 -6.90 -25.18 -13.77
CA LYS A 437 -5.83 -25.01 -14.77
C LYS A 437 -6.41 -24.58 -16.11
N VAL A 438 -5.92 -23.44 -16.62
CA VAL A 438 -6.28 -22.89 -17.93
C VAL A 438 -5.07 -23.01 -18.85
N ASN A 439 -5.30 -23.51 -20.07
CA ASN A 439 -4.30 -23.61 -21.11
C ASN A 439 -3.88 -22.21 -21.59
N PRO A 440 -2.70 -22.07 -22.22
CA PRO A 440 -2.22 -20.79 -22.77
C PRO A 440 -3.15 -20.12 -23.79
N ASP A 441 -4.12 -20.85 -24.32
CA ASP A 441 -5.13 -20.38 -25.28
C ASP A 441 -6.44 -19.89 -24.61
N GLY A 442 -6.49 -19.86 -23.27
CA GLY A 442 -7.65 -19.44 -22.49
C GLY A 442 -8.72 -20.52 -22.30
N THR A 443 -8.51 -21.75 -22.78
CA THR A 443 -9.43 -22.88 -22.57
C THR A 443 -9.09 -23.66 -21.30
N GLN A 444 -10.08 -24.25 -20.63
CA GLN A 444 -9.82 -25.14 -19.48
C GLN A 444 -9.11 -26.43 -19.94
N ASP A 445 -8.12 -26.90 -19.16
CA ASP A 445 -7.43 -28.17 -19.42
C ASP A 445 -8.45 -29.33 -19.40
N SER A 446 -8.67 -29.97 -20.55
CA SER A 446 -9.72 -30.98 -20.75
C SER A 446 -9.31 -32.06 -21.74
N ALA A 447 -9.64 -33.32 -21.46
CA ALA A 447 -9.33 -34.47 -22.31
C ALA A 447 -10.52 -35.44 -22.41
N THR A 448 -10.75 -36.04 -23.59
CA THR A 448 -11.84 -37.00 -23.82
C THR A 448 -11.31 -38.33 -24.36
N SER A 449 -11.82 -39.46 -23.85
CA SER A 449 -11.40 -40.80 -24.27
C SER A 449 -11.76 -41.11 -25.72
N GLU A 450 -10.79 -41.55 -26.52
CA GLU A 450 -11.03 -41.94 -27.92
C GLU A 450 -11.82 -43.27 -28.04
N VAL A 451 -11.56 -44.20 -27.11
CA VAL A 451 -12.19 -45.52 -27.02
C VAL A 451 -13.23 -45.58 -25.91
N LYS A 452 -14.27 -46.40 -26.11
CA LYS A 452 -15.28 -46.64 -25.07
C LYS A 452 -14.75 -47.60 -24.01
N LYS A 453 -14.94 -47.26 -22.74
CA LYS A 453 -14.67 -48.14 -21.59
C LYS A 453 -15.87 -49.03 -21.32
N MET A 454 -15.62 -50.32 -21.08
CA MET A 454 -16.62 -51.25 -20.59
C MET A 454 -16.56 -51.32 -19.05
N VAL A 455 -17.71 -51.13 -18.39
CA VAL A 455 -17.88 -51.19 -16.94
C VAL A 455 -19.00 -52.16 -16.62
N GLY A 456 -18.76 -53.11 -15.72
CA GLY A 456 -19.78 -54.04 -15.24
C GLY A 456 -20.65 -53.38 -14.17
N ILE A 457 -21.97 -53.54 -14.27
CA ILE A 457 -22.93 -53.11 -13.24
C ILE A 457 -23.55 -54.34 -12.58
N ASN A 458 -23.47 -54.45 -11.25
CA ASN A 458 -23.97 -55.61 -10.48
C ASN A 458 -24.91 -55.20 -9.31
N GLU A 459 -25.51 -56.19 -8.64
CA GLU A 459 -26.32 -56.00 -7.40
C GLU A 459 -25.57 -56.51 -6.16
N ASP A 460 -24.22 -56.50 -6.17
CA ASP A 460 -23.46 -56.93 -5.01
C ASP A 460 -23.61 -55.90 -3.88
N TYR A 461 -24.07 -56.36 -2.72
CA TYR A 461 -24.38 -55.50 -1.59
C TYR A 461 -23.11 -55.02 -0.86
N GLU A 462 -22.04 -55.82 -0.83
CA GLU A 462 -20.76 -55.46 -0.21
C GLU A 462 -20.08 -54.36 -1.01
N GLU A 463 -19.94 -54.62 -2.32
CA GLU A 463 -19.32 -53.70 -3.26
C GLU A 463 -20.15 -52.40 -3.37
N PHE A 464 -21.48 -52.47 -3.25
CA PHE A 464 -22.33 -51.28 -3.17
C PHE A 464 -22.09 -50.41 -1.92
N LEU A 465 -21.84 -51.04 -0.77
CA LEU A 465 -21.53 -50.34 0.47
C LEU A 465 -20.14 -49.70 0.41
N GLU A 466 -19.13 -50.44 -0.04
CA GLU A 466 -17.76 -49.95 -0.21
C GLU A 466 -17.72 -48.74 -1.15
N GLN A 467 -18.40 -48.82 -2.30
CA GLN A 467 -18.45 -47.71 -3.26
C GLN A 467 -19.15 -46.47 -2.71
N LYS A 468 -20.17 -46.64 -1.87
CA LYS A 468 -20.84 -45.51 -1.20
C LYS A 468 -19.98 -44.89 -0.12
N ILE A 469 -19.25 -45.70 0.64
CA ILE A 469 -18.30 -45.22 1.64
C ILE A 469 -17.18 -44.46 0.94
N GLN A 470 -16.52 -45.07 -0.04
CA GLN A 470 -15.44 -44.45 -0.82
C GLN A 470 -15.86 -43.11 -1.43
N LYS A 471 -17.08 -43.02 -1.98
CA LYS A 471 -17.63 -41.75 -2.48
C LYS A 471 -17.82 -40.68 -1.40
N SER A 472 -18.05 -41.07 -0.16
CA SER A 472 -18.09 -40.16 0.99
C SER A 472 -16.67 -39.76 1.43
N LEU A 473 -15.68 -40.66 1.32
CA LEU A 473 -14.28 -40.40 1.65
C LEU A 473 -13.63 -39.46 0.62
N ASP A 474 -13.82 -39.66 -0.69
CA ASP A 474 -13.19 -38.82 -1.73
C ASP A 474 -13.80 -37.41 -1.86
N ARG A 475 -14.91 -37.16 -1.16
CA ARG A 475 -15.44 -35.80 -0.97
C ARG A 475 -14.72 -35.04 0.15
N SER A 476 -13.89 -35.71 0.93
CA SER A 476 -13.11 -35.13 2.03
C SER A 476 -11.65 -34.89 1.63
N ASP A 477 -10.94 -34.10 2.43
CA ASP A 477 -9.55 -33.65 2.15
C ASP A 477 -8.53 -34.82 2.25
N ALA A 478 -7.38 -34.72 1.57
CA ALA A 478 -6.31 -35.73 1.58
C ALA A 478 -5.82 -36.09 2.99
N SER A 479 -5.86 -35.12 3.92
CA SER A 479 -5.57 -35.32 5.35
C SER A 479 -6.51 -36.32 6.03
N PHE A 480 -7.79 -36.35 5.63
CA PHE A 480 -8.75 -37.32 6.14
C PHE A 480 -8.44 -38.72 5.64
N THR A 481 -8.04 -38.88 4.37
CA THR A 481 -7.65 -40.18 3.81
C THR A 481 -6.45 -40.78 4.54
N THR A 482 -5.48 -39.96 4.95
CA THR A 482 -4.35 -40.41 5.78
C THR A 482 -4.83 -40.93 7.13
N ILE A 483 -5.68 -40.18 7.84
CA ILE A 483 -6.26 -40.56 9.13
C ILE A 483 -7.14 -41.81 9.02
N PHE A 484 -7.95 -41.90 7.96
CA PHE A 484 -8.89 -43.01 7.74
C PHE A 484 -8.17 -44.35 7.52
N ASN A 485 -7.01 -44.32 6.84
CA ASN A 485 -6.22 -45.50 6.50
C ASN A 485 -5.37 -46.04 7.66
N ILE A 486 -5.31 -45.37 8.81
CA ILE A 486 -4.61 -45.89 9.98
C ILE A 486 -5.41 -47.08 10.53
N GLU A 487 -4.82 -48.27 10.51
CA GLU A 487 -5.47 -49.49 11.01
C GLU A 487 -5.35 -49.64 12.53
N ASP A 488 -4.25 -49.18 13.13
CA ASP A 488 -3.98 -49.28 14.57
C ASP A 488 -4.69 -48.19 15.39
N ASP A 489 -5.46 -48.59 16.39
CA ASP A 489 -6.26 -47.67 17.21
C ASP A 489 -5.41 -46.73 18.10
N VAL A 490 -4.18 -47.12 18.47
CA VAL A 490 -3.28 -46.30 19.30
C VAL A 490 -2.61 -45.24 18.43
N GLU A 491 -2.13 -45.63 17.26
CA GLU A 491 -1.59 -44.73 16.25
C GLU A 491 -2.65 -43.74 15.78
N PHE A 492 -3.88 -44.19 15.59
CA PHE A 492 -5.02 -43.32 15.22
C PHE A 492 -5.24 -42.23 16.26
N LYS A 493 -5.32 -42.59 17.56
CA LYS A 493 -5.52 -41.62 18.64
C LYS A 493 -4.38 -40.62 18.75
N THR A 494 -3.15 -41.09 18.63
CA THR A 494 -1.96 -40.22 18.69
C THR A 494 -1.95 -39.23 17.53
N ALA A 495 -2.33 -39.67 16.33
CA ALA A 495 -2.37 -38.81 15.15
C ALA A 495 -3.42 -37.68 15.28
N LEU A 496 -4.50 -37.86 16.05
CA LEU A 496 -5.52 -36.82 16.25
C LEU A 496 -4.97 -35.58 16.97
N GLU A 497 -3.96 -35.75 17.84
CA GLU A 497 -3.34 -34.66 18.62
C GLU A 497 -2.66 -33.59 17.72
N ASP A 498 -2.29 -33.98 16.50
CA ASP A 498 -1.60 -33.15 15.50
C ASP A 498 -2.54 -32.30 14.61
N TYR A 499 -3.84 -32.28 14.89
CA TYR A 499 -4.82 -31.54 14.08
C TYR A 499 -5.49 -30.37 14.83
N SER A 500 -5.96 -29.39 14.06
CA SER A 500 -6.73 -28.25 14.55
C SER A 500 -8.20 -28.61 14.76
N LEU A 501 -8.91 -27.80 15.55
CA LEU A 501 -10.33 -28.01 15.86
C LEU A 501 -11.18 -28.13 14.58
N ASP A 502 -10.98 -27.23 13.61
CA ASP A 502 -11.76 -27.23 12.37
C ASP A 502 -11.50 -28.50 11.54
N ARG A 503 -10.27 -29.02 11.57
CA ARG A 503 -9.92 -30.29 10.93
C ARG A 503 -10.55 -31.49 11.63
N LEU A 504 -10.49 -31.55 12.96
CA LEU A 504 -11.15 -32.60 13.74
C LEU A 504 -12.67 -32.60 13.53
N ASN A 505 -13.30 -31.43 13.50
CA ASN A 505 -14.72 -31.30 13.18
C ASN A 505 -15.04 -31.77 11.75
N SER A 506 -14.19 -31.44 10.78
CA SER A 506 -14.31 -31.96 9.41
C SER A 506 -14.23 -33.49 9.37
N PHE A 507 -13.30 -34.08 10.12
CA PHE A 507 -13.18 -35.53 10.24
C PHE A 507 -14.43 -36.14 10.88
N SER A 508 -14.90 -35.61 12.01
CA SER A 508 -16.11 -36.08 12.71
C SER A 508 -17.34 -36.06 11.80
N ASN A 509 -17.54 -34.97 11.05
CA ASN A 509 -18.65 -34.84 10.09
C ASN A 509 -18.57 -35.88 8.96
N THR A 510 -17.36 -36.23 8.51
CA THR A 510 -17.14 -37.23 7.47
C THR A 510 -17.43 -38.64 8.00
N TYR A 511 -16.97 -38.97 9.20
CA TYR A 511 -17.34 -40.22 9.89
C TYR A 511 -18.85 -40.32 10.15
N GLN A 512 -19.48 -39.22 10.56
CA GLN A 512 -20.94 -39.15 10.74
C GLN A 512 -21.68 -39.45 9.43
N SER A 513 -21.23 -38.87 8.32
CA SER A 513 -21.81 -39.11 6.99
C SER A 513 -21.71 -40.59 6.59
N VAL A 514 -20.56 -41.23 6.87
CA VAL A 514 -20.34 -42.66 6.63
C VAL A 514 -21.25 -43.52 7.51
N LEU A 515 -21.38 -43.22 8.81
CA LEU A 515 -22.27 -43.94 9.71
C LEU A 515 -23.73 -43.81 9.30
N GLU A 516 -24.17 -42.64 8.84
CA GLU A 516 -25.53 -42.44 8.31
C GLU A 516 -25.82 -43.27 7.06
N ILE A 517 -24.82 -43.44 6.18
CA ILE A 517 -24.95 -44.32 5.01
C ILE A 517 -25.19 -45.77 5.48
N LEU A 518 -24.42 -46.25 6.45
CA LEU A 518 -24.54 -47.60 7.02
C LEU A 518 -25.90 -47.81 7.70
N ILE A 519 -26.37 -46.81 8.46
CA ILE A 519 -27.70 -46.83 9.09
C ILE A 519 -28.81 -46.87 8.02
N LYS A 520 -28.71 -46.05 6.96
CA LYS A 520 -29.69 -46.01 5.86
C LYS A 520 -29.72 -47.31 5.05
N GLN A 521 -28.63 -48.06 4.99
CA GLN A 521 -28.63 -49.41 4.39
C GLN A 521 -29.09 -50.50 5.37
N GLY A 522 -29.39 -50.13 6.62
CA GLY A 522 -29.90 -51.04 7.63
C GLY A 522 -28.82 -51.84 8.34
N VAL A 523 -27.53 -51.55 8.19
CA VAL A 523 -26.46 -52.29 8.91
C VAL A 523 -26.62 -52.17 10.44
N ALA A 524 -27.19 -51.06 10.92
CA ALA A 524 -27.46 -50.82 12.35
C ALA A 524 -28.76 -51.45 12.90
N ASP A 525 -29.63 -52.03 12.06
CA ASP A 525 -30.90 -52.64 12.51
C ASP A 525 -30.69 -54.09 12.97
N THR A 526 -30.50 -54.29 14.27
CA THR A 526 -30.35 -55.62 14.88
C THR A 526 -31.68 -56.31 15.16
N THR A 527 -32.83 -55.70 14.80
CA THR A 527 -34.14 -56.27 15.09
C THR A 527 -34.71 -57.10 13.94
N LYS A 528 -34.57 -58.44 14.08
CA LYS A 528 -35.37 -59.56 13.53
C LYS A 528 -34.60 -60.51 12.60
N GLY A 529 -34.30 -61.70 13.13
CA GLY A 529 -34.00 -62.91 12.37
C GLY A 529 -33.49 -64.04 13.27
N SER A 530 -34.01 -65.25 13.10
CA SER A 530 -33.47 -66.45 13.75
C SER A 530 -32.02 -66.71 13.34
N THR A 531 -31.20 -67.28 14.24
CA THR A 531 -29.78 -67.66 14.07
C THR A 531 -29.43 -68.53 12.85
N ASP A 532 -30.41 -68.95 12.06
CA ASP A 532 -30.25 -69.78 10.86
C ASP A 532 -30.47 -69.01 9.54
N ASN A 533 -30.71 -67.68 9.57
CA ASN A 533 -30.84 -66.88 8.34
C ASN A 533 -29.47 -66.32 7.92
N GLN A 534 -29.00 -66.74 6.74
CA GLN A 534 -27.70 -66.37 6.18
C GLN A 534 -27.58 -64.86 5.88
N GLU A 535 -28.69 -64.18 5.59
CA GLU A 535 -28.76 -62.72 5.42
C GLU A 535 -28.61 -61.98 6.76
N TYR A 536 -29.05 -62.60 7.86
CA TYR A 536 -28.92 -62.03 9.21
C TYR A 536 -27.49 -62.15 9.74
N LEU A 537 -26.85 -63.31 9.57
CA LEU A 537 -25.45 -63.53 9.97
C LEU A 537 -24.50 -62.57 9.23
N TYR A 538 -24.71 -62.40 7.92
CA TYR A 538 -23.93 -61.48 7.09
C TYR A 538 -24.09 -59.99 7.52
N ARG A 539 -25.30 -59.57 7.89
CA ARG A 539 -25.52 -58.21 8.43
C ARG A 539 -24.92 -57.99 9.81
N GLN A 540 -24.80 -59.05 10.60
CA GLN A 540 -24.18 -59.00 11.93
C GLN A 540 -22.65 -58.87 11.81
N GLU A 541 -22.01 -59.59 10.88
CA GLU A 541 -20.58 -59.44 10.56
C GLU A 541 -20.27 -58.00 10.10
N LEU A 542 -21.08 -57.40 9.21
CA LEU A 542 -20.92 -56.00 8.80
C LEU A 542 -21.11 -54.99 9.94
N TYR A 543 -21.93 -55.32 10.94
CA TYR A 543 -22.11 -54.46 12.12
C TYR A 543 -20.86 -54.50 13.03
N ASP A 544 -20.36 -55.70 13.30
CA ASP A 544 -19.22 -55.92 14.20
C ASP A 544 -17.88 -55.47 13.56
N ASP A 545 -17.66 -55.76 12.28
CA ASP A 545 -16.37 -55.51 11.60
C ASP A 545 -16.25 -54.12 10.96
N LEU A 546 -17.37 -53.44 10.67
CA LEU A 546 -17.35 -52.15 9.96
C LEU A 546 -18.03 -51.02 10.73
N TYR A 547 -19.28 -51.21 11.19
CA TYR A 547 -20.02 -50.14 11.86
C TYR A 547 -19.42 -49.77 13.23
N LEU A 548 -19.13 -50.76 14.07
CA LEU A 548 -18.66 -50.53 15.43
C LEU A 548 -17.27 -49.87 15.51
N PRO A 549 -16.25 -50.27 14.71
CA PRO A 549 -14.96 -49.58 14.68
C PRO A 549 -15.07 -48.12 14.22
N LEU A 550 -15.86 -47.83 13.18
CA LEU A 550 -16.07 -46.46 12.69
C LEU A 550 -16.81 -45.58 13.72
N PHE A 551 -17.75 -46.17 14.47
CA PHE A 551 -18.42 -45.49 15.57
C PHE A 551 -17.45 -45.14 16.70
N HIS A 552 -16.58 -46.08 17.09
CA HIS A 552 -15.55 -45.82 18.11
C HIS A 552 -14.55 -44.76 17.66
N ARG A 553 -14.11 -44.79 16.40
CA ARG A 553 -13.21 -43.77 15.83
C ARG A 553 -13.84 -42.38 15.81
N LYS A 554 -15.10 -42.26 15.39
CA LYS A 554 -15.83 -40.97 15.49
C LYS A 554 -15.84 -40.46 16.93
N LYS A 555 -16.12 -41.34 17.90
CA LYS A 555 -16.14 -40.96 19.31
C LYS A 555 -14.79 -40.42 19.78
N TRP A 556 -13.67 -41.06 19.38
CA TRP A 556 -12.33 -40.55 19.73
C TRP A 556 -12.01 -39.21 19.07
N ILE A 557 -12.46 -38.99 17.83
CA ILE A 557 -12.35 -37.67 17.17
C ILE A 557 -13.14 -36.61 17.95
N ASP A 558 -14.38 -36.93 18.36
CA ASP A 558 -15.21 -36.01 19.16
C ASP A 558 -14.56 -35.69 20.52
N GLU A 559 -13.99 -36.70 21.18
CA GLU A 559 -13.28 -36.55 22.46
C GLU A 559 -12.05 -35.64 22.32
N GLU A 560 -11.25 -35.78 21.25
CA GLU A 560 -10.10 -34.89 20.99
C GLU A 560 -10.55 -33.49 20.55
N ALA A 561 -11.61 -33.38 19.75
CA ALA A 561 -12.19 -32.09 19.36
C ALA A 561 -12.65 -31.29 20.58
N GLU A 562 -13.23 -31.95 21.59
CA GLU A 562 -13.62 -31.31 22.86
C GLU A 562 -12.40 -30.79 23.64
N VAL A 563 -11.30 -31.54 23.72
CA VAL A 563 -10.03 -31.07 24.32
C VAL A 563 -9.51 -29.83 23.59
N ARG A 564 -9.61 -29.82 22.26
CA ARG A 564 -9.21 -28.69 21.42
C ARG A 564 -10.09 -27.48 21.61
N GLU A 565 -11.40 -27.68 21.71
CA GLU A 565 -12.38 -26.64 21.99
C GLU A 565 -12.12 -25.99 23.36
N ILE A 566 -11.83 -26.79 24.39
CA ILE A 566 -11.40 -26.27 25.71
C ILE A 566 -10.15 -25.41 25.58
N THR A 567 -9.16 -25.84 24.79
CA THR A 567 -7.92 -25.08 24.56
C THR A 567 -8.20 -23.74 23.87
N VAL A 568 -9.00 -23.74 22.80
CA VAL A 568 -9.43 -22.53 22.08
C VAL A 568 -10.20 -21.58 22.99
N ASN A 569 -11.09 -22.11 23.83
CA ASN A 569 -11.86 -21.33 24.80
C ASN A 569 -10.97 -20.73 25.91
N GLY A 570 -9.94 -21.46 26.38
CA GLY A 570 -8.96 -20.92 27.32
C GLY A 570 -8.17 -19.74 26.74
N TRP A 571 -7.78 -19.82 25.46
CA TRP A 571 -7.16 -18.68 24.77
C TRP A 571 -8.14 -17.52 24.57
N GLN A 572 -9.43 -17.79 24.33
CA GLN A 572 -10.46 -16.74 24.30
C GLN A 572 -10.58 -16.02 25.64
N GLU A 573 -10.55 -16.74 26.76
CA GLU A 573 -10.59 -16.13 28.10
C GLU A 573 -9.36 -15.23 28.35
N ASN A 574 -8.18 -15.65 27.89
CA ASN A 574 -6.96 -14.82 27.92
C ASN A 574 -7.11 -13.54 27.08
N ILE A 575 -7.70 -13.64 25.89
CA ILE A 575 -8.01 -12.49 25.02
C ILE A 575 -8.96 -11.53 25.75
N ASP A 576 -10.02 -12.03 26.35
CA ASP A 576 -11.02 -11.22 27.05
C ASP A 576 -10.41 -10.52 28.29
N THR A 577 -9.55 -11.22 29.01
CA THR A 577 -8.85 -10.70 30.21
C THR A 577 -7.86 -9.60 29.84
N THR A 578 -7.01 -9.84 28.85
CA THR A 578 -6.03 -8.84 28.37
C THR A 578 -6.73 -7.63 27.76
N GLN A 579 -7.80 -7.83 26.99
CA GLN A 579 -8.65 -6.77 26.44
C GLN A 579 -9.27 -5.91 27.55
N SER A 580 -9.83 -6.53 28.59
CA SER A 580 -10.41 -5.81 29.73
C SER A 580 -9.36 -4.96 30.47
N GLY A 581 -8.14 -5.46 30.61
CA GLY A 581 -7.01 -4.71 31.17
C GLY A 581 -6.64 -3.49 30.34
N ARG A 582 -6.57 -3.65 29.01
CA ARG A 582 -6.33 -2.55 28.06
C ARG A 582 -7.43 -1.49 28.15
N GLU A 583 -8.70 -1.90 28.17
CA GLU A 583 -9.85 -0.99 28.29
C GLU A 583 -9.91 -0.23 29.63
N ALA A 584 -9.38 -0.81 30.71
CA ALA A 584 -9.24 -0.11 31.98
C ALA A 584 -8.22 1.03 31.88
N ILE A 585 -7.02 0.73 31.35
CA ILE A 585 -5.98 1.75 31.15
C ILE A 585 -6.45 2.84 30.17
N GLN A 586 -7.11 2.47 29.08
CA GLN A 586 -7.61 3.41 28.09
C GLN A 586 -8.68 4.35 28.65
N ARG A 587 -9.54 3.87 29.56
CA ARG A 587 -10.48 4.74 30.28
C ARG A 587 -9.78 5.75 31.18
N ASP A 588 -8.73 5.31 31.88
CA ASP A 588 -7.93 6.20 32.72
C ASP A 588 -7.15 7.24 31.90
N LEU A 589 -6.78 6.89 30.66
CA LEU A 589 -6.02 7.73 29.72
C LEU A 589 -6.88 8.45 28.68
N ASN A 590 -8.20 8.52 28.87
CA ASN A 590 -9.03 9.38 28.03
C ASN A 590 -8.75 10.84 28.39
N PHE A 591 -7.95 11.50 27.56
CA PHE A 591 -7.46 12.84 27.81
C PHE A 591 -8.58 13.88 27.96
N ARG A 592 -9.64 13.79 27.12
CA ARG A 592 -10.77 14.71 27.19
C ARG A 592 -11.52 14.57 28.52
N ASP A 593 -11.78 13.33 28.93
CA ASP A 593 -12.46 13.05 30.20
C ASP A 593 -11.58 13.46 31.40
N TYR A 594 -10.27 13.30 31.29
CA TYR A 594 -9.30 13.67 32.33
C TYR A 594 -9.25 15.18 32.58
N ILE A 595 -9.16 16.00 31.52
CA ILE A 595 -9.08 17.45 31.68
C ILE A 595 -10.45 18.11 31.89
N GLY A 596 -11.52 17.51 31.34
CA GLY A 596 -12.90 18.00 31.42
C GLY A 596 -13.27 18.98 30.31
N ASP A 597 -14.58 19.10 30.00
CA ASP A 597 -15.10 19.82 28.83
C ASP A 597 -14.75 21.31 28.77
N GLU A 598 -14.69 22.00 29.92
CA GLU A 598 -14.34 23.43 29.97
C GLU A 598 -12.88 23.66 29.57
N LEU A 599 -11.95 22.90 30.16
CA LEU A 599 -10.53 22.98 29.85
C LEU A 599 -10.22 22.40 28.46
N TRP A 600 -11.01 21.44 27.96
CA TRP A 600 -10.93 20.93 26.59
C TRP A 600 -11.18 22.03 25.55
N THR A 601 -12.15 22.91 25.80
CA THR A 601 -12.41 24.04 24.89
C THR A 601 -11.21 24.98 24.83
N VAL A 602 -10.58 25.26 25.97
CA VAL A 602 -9.37 26.08 26.06
C VAL A 602 -8.20 25.38 25.37
N PHE A 603 -8.00 24.08 25.62
CA PHE A 603 -6.98 23.25 25.00
C PHE A 603 -7.03 23.35 23.47
N ASN A 604 -8.24 23.24 22.88
CA ASN A 604 -8.43 23.30 21.43
C ASN A 604 -8.03 24.65 20.81
N LEU A 605 -8.02 25.75 21.58
CA LEU A 605 -7.57 27.06 21.07
C LEU A 605 -6.05 27.10 20.84
N TYR A 606 -5.30 26.25 21.53
CA TYR A 606 -3.85 26.15 21.42
C TYR A 606 -3.41 25.11 20.39
N LEU A 607 -4.33 24.30 19.83
CA LEU A 607 -3.97 23.25 18.89
C LEU A 607 -3.57 23.80 17.51
N ARG A 608 -2.48 23.24 17.00
CA ARG A 608 -1.94 23.44 15.65
C ARG A 608 -1.67 22.07 15.06
N GLU A 609 -2.64 21.57 14.31
CA GLU A 609 -2.68 20.21 13.79
C GLU A 609 -2.00 20.09 12.41
N ASP A 610 -1.41 18.92 12.17
CA ASP A 610 -0.98 18.44 10.87
C ASP A 610 -1.09 16.91 10.78
N THR A 611 -0.94 16.35 9.59
CA THR A 611 -0.91 14.90 9.37
C THR A 611 0.52 14.44 9.10
N TYR A 612 1.02 13.52 9.93
CA TYR A 612 2.25 12.80 9.64
C TYR A 612 1.90 11.46 8.99
N SER A 613 2.13 11.36 7.68
CA SER A 613 1.91 10.14 6.91
C SER A 613 3.22 9.61 6.33
N ASN A 614 3.47 8.31 6.45
CA ASN A 614 4.58 7.66 5.77
C ASN A 614 4.11 6.36 5.09
N SER A 615 4.10 6.38 3.75
CA SER A 615 3.65 5.27 2.91
C SER A 615 4.56 4.04 2.92
N ASN A 616 5.78 4.15 3.46
CA ASN A 616 6.76 3.06 3.46
C ASN A 616 6.57 2.09 4.62
N TYR A 617 5.79 2.49 5.62
CA TYR A 617 5.38 1.58 6.66
C TYR A 617 4.10 0.89 6.19
N ILE A 618 4.25 -0.31 5.61
CA ILE A 618 3.14 -1.14 5.15
C ILE A 618 3.07 -2.45 5.95
N SER A 619 1.87 -3.01 6.06
CA SER A 619 1.55 -4.24 6.79
C SER A 619 1.74 -5.51 5.96
N THR A 620 1.99 -5.37 4.65
CA THR A 620 2.00 -6.49 3.70
C THR A 620 3.07 -7.53 4.05
N ASN A 621 2.65 -8.80 4.11
CA ASN A 621 3.50 -9.96 4.48
C ASN A 621 4.12 -9.91 5.89
N LEU A 622 3.64 -9.05 6.78
CA LEU A 622 4.09 -9.02 8.17
C LEU A 622 3.23 -9.94 9.04
N ASN A 623 3.87 -10.64 9.97
CA ASN A 623 3.16 -11.26 11.08
C ASN A 623 2.78 -10.20 12.14
N ASN A 624 1.96 -10.58 13.13
CA ASN A 624 1.49 -9.64 14.16
C ASN A 624 2.63 -8.98 14.95
N GLU A 625 3.68 -9.74 15.29
CA GLU A 625 4.85 -9.20 16.01
C GLU A 625 5.60 -8.14 15.18
N GLN A 626 5.87 -8.44 13.91
CA GLN A 626 6.54 -7.53 12.98
C GLN A 626 5.69 -6.28 12.70
N LEU A 627 4.37 -6.44 12.62
CA LEU A 627 3.43 -5.34 12.43
C LEU A 627 3.47 -4.36 13.60
N ILE A 628 3.48 -4.86 14.84
CA ILE A 628 3.60 -4.03 16.04
C ILE A 628 4.94 -3.31 16.07
N GLN A 629 6.05 -4.01 15.80
CA GLN A 629 7.37 -3.39 15.76
C GLN A 629 7.42 -2.24 14.74
N LYS A 630 6.81 -2.44 13.55
CA LYS A 630 6.72 -1.41 12.52
C LYS A 630 5.84 -0.23 12.91
N ALA A 631 4.70 -0.49 13.54
CA ALA A 631 3.83 0.57 14.05
C ALA A 631 4.52 1.39 15.15
N THR A 632 5.27 0.74 16.05
CA THR A 632 6.06 1.40 17.10
C THR A 632 7.17 2.26 16.51
N GLU A 633 7.90 1.76 15.51
CA GLU A 633 8.91 2.54 14.77
C GLU A 633 8.28 3.80 14.15
N LEU A 634 7.13 3.66 13.49
CA LEU A 634 6.39 4.80 12.91
C LEU A 634 5.97 5.82 13.98
N PHE A 635 5.47 5.34 15.12
CA PHE A 635 5.04 6.20 16.22
C PHE A 635 6.22 6.98 16.83
N GLU A 636 7.35 6.32 17.08
CA GLU A 636 8.57 6.97 17.60
C GLU A 636 9.12 8.01 16.63
N VAL A 637 9.10 7.72 15.32
CA VAL A 637 9.52 8.70 14.30
C VAL A 637 8.58 9.90 14.30
N ALA A 638 7.25 9.67 14.36
CA ALA A 638 6.26 10.75 14.42
C ALA A 638 6.41 11.61 15.68
N GLU A 639 6.69 11.03 16.85
CA GLU A 639 6.96 11.79 18.09
C GLU A 639 8.21 12.67 17.96
N ASN A 640 9.26 12.16 17.33
CA ASN A 640 10.49 12.92 17.10
C ASN A 640 10.29 14.07 16.10
N GLU A 641 9.47 13.88 15.06
CA GLU A 641 9.11 14.95 14.13
C GLU A 641 8.17 15.98 14.79
N LEU A 642 7.23 15.54 15.63
CA LEU A 642 6.36 16.44 16.39
C LEU A 642 7.16 17.30 17.35
N TYR A 643 8.20 16.74 17.98
CA TYR A 643 9.14 17.50 18.79
C TYR A 643 9.68 18.70 18.01
N LYS A 644 10.21 18.46 16.82
CA LYS A 644 10.82 19.48 15.95
C LYS A 644 9.81 20.52 15.49
N ALA A 645 8.59 20.08 15.18
CA ALA A 645 7.52 20.96 14.74
C ALA A 645 6.93 21.81 15.87
N SER A 646 6.98 21.33 17.12
CA SER A 646 6.42 22.04 18.27
C SER A 646 7.24 23.25 18.74
N GLU A 647 8.52 23.30 18.34
CA GLU A 647 9.45 24.37 18.70
C GLU A 647 9.52 25.42 17.58
N LEU A 648 9.60 26.70 17.95
CA LEU A 648 9.75 27.78 16.97
C LEU A 648 11.12 27.67 16.27
N GLN A 649 11.09 27.46 14.96
CA GLN A 649 12.29 27.43 14.13
C GLN A 649 12.65 28.85 13.70
N TYR A 650 13.94 29.17 13.66
CA TYR A 650 14.43 30.49 13.26
C TYR A 650 15.18 30.40 11.93
N ASN A 651 14.82 31.28 11.01
CA ASN A 651 15.50 31.49 9.74
C ASN A 651 16.46 32.66 9.92
N LEU A 652 17.76 32.39 9.74
CA LEU A 652 18.80 33.41 9.81
C LEU A 652 19.32 33.73 8.41
N THR A 653 19.11 34.96 7.96
CA THR A 653 19.71 35.50 6.73
C THR A 653 20.68 36.61 7.08
N GLY A 654 21.73 36.79 6.28
CA GLY A 654 22.69 37.84 6.55
C GLY A 654 23.46 38.30 5.33
N THR A 655 23.95 39.53 5.41
CA THR A 655 24.94 40.06 4.48
C THR A 655 26.26 40.15 5.22
N LEU A 656 27.27 39.46 4.70
CA LEU A 656 28.62 39.48 5.27
C LEU A 656 29.51 40.41 4.46
N ASN A 657 30.45 41.06 5.14
CA ASN A 657 31.61 41.65 4.49
C ASN A 657 32.44 40.52 3.87
N ASN A 658 32.97 40.76 2.66
CA ASN A 658 33.71 39.75 1.93
C ASN A 658 35.09 39.46 2.53
N PHE A 659 35.11 38.64 3.59
CA PHE A 659 36.33 38.14 4.21
C PHE A 659 37.12 37.17 3.32
N LEU A 660 36.49 36.61 2.26
CA LEU A 660 37.18 35.77 1.27
C LEU A 660 38.17 36.57 0.42
N ASN A 661 38.08 37.90 0.38
CA ASN A 661 39.07 38.77 -0.28
C ASN A 661 40.21 39.23 0.65
N THR A 662 40.17 38.93 1.96
CA THR A 662 41.20 39.36 2.91
C THR A 662 42.38 38.37 2.96
N GLU A 663 43.62 38.88 3.00
CA GLU A 663 44.84 38.04 3.01
C GLU A 663 44.98 37.20 4.29
N GLU A 664 44.51 37.71 5.43
CA GLU A 664 44.55 37.04 6.74
C GLU A 664 43.74 35.74 6.79
N PHE A 665 42.75 35.58 5.92
CA PHE A 665 41.89 34.39 5.83
C PHE A 665 42.31 33.42 4.73
N LYS A 666 43.50 33.59 4.14
CA LYS A 666 43.97 32.77 3.00
C LYS A 666 43.93 31.26 3.22
N ASP A 667 44.29 30.79 4.41
CA ASP A 667 44.23 29.35 4.75
C ASP A 667 42.79 28.85 4.89
N PHE A 668 41.87 29.76 5.27
CA PHE A 668 40.44 29.49 5.43
C PHE A 668 39.69 29.47 4.09
N LYS A 669 40.14 30.25 3.09
CA LYS A 669 39.57 30.32 1.73
C LYS A 669 39.44 28.95 1.05
N ASN A 670 40.36 28.02 1.34
CA ASN A 670 40.36 26.68 0.74
C ASN A 670 39.40 25.70 1.41
N ASN A 671 38.96 26.02 2.63
CA ASN A 671 38.16 25.13 3.47
C ASN A 671 36.70 25.59 3.59
N PHE A 672 36.37 26.85 3.29
CA PHE A 672 35.01 27.37 3.33
C PHE A 672 34.18 26.87 2.14
N GLN A 673 33.25 25.96 2.39
CA GLN A 673 32.36 25.38 1.39
C GLN A 673 30.90 25.45 1.83
N ILE A 674 29.99 25.38 0.85
CA ILE A 674 28.56 25.23 1.13
C ILE A 674 28.34 23.88 1.82
N GLY A 675 27.47 23.88 2.82
CA GLY A 675 27.26 22.74 3.72
C GLY A 675 28.13 22.78 4.98
N ASP A 676 29.05 23.73 5.13
CA ASP A 676 29.86 23.86 6.34
C ASP A 676 29.10 24.45 7.52
N TRP A 677 29.50 24.05 8.73
CA TRP A 677 28.93 24.56 9.97
C TRP A 677 29.69 25.80 10.48
N ILE A 678 28.95 26.85 10.78
CA ILE A 678 29.43 28.16 11.21
C ILE A 678 28.69 28.56 12.50
N ILE A 679 29.36 29.33 13.37
CA ILE A 679 28.74 29.85 14.60
C ILE A 679 28.35 31.31 14.37
N CYS A 680 27.09 31.64 14.60
CA CYS A 680 26.54 32.98 14.45
C CYS A 680 26.00 33.50 15.78
N GLU A 681 26.30 34.75 16.14
CA GLU A 681 25.71 35.47 17.27
C GLU A 681 24.61 36.40 16.78
N ALA A 682 23.39 36.22 17.28
CA ALA A 682 22.28 37.13 17.08
C ALA A 682 21.48 37.27 18.39
N ASP A 683 21.10 38.49 18.75
CA ASP A 683 20.37 38.78 20.00
C ASP A 683 21.03 38.17 21.27
N ASP A 684 22.36 38.31 21.39
CA ASP A 684 23.18 37.74 22.47
C ASP A 684 23.07 36.20 22.65
N ARG A 685 22.57 35.49 21.63
CA ARG A 685 22.48 34.02 21.56
C ARG A 685 23.41 33.48 20.47
N LEU A 686 24.04 32.35 20.76
CA LEU A 686 24.90 31.62 19.83
C LEU A 686 24.09 30.55 19.08
N TYR A 687 24.17 30.58 17.76
CA TYR A 687 23.53 29.64 16.85
C TYR A 687 24.62 28.88 16.07
N LYS A 688 24.59 27.54 16.09
CA LYS A 688 25.39 26.71 15.19
C LYS A 688 24.53 26.43 13.95
N LEU A 689 24.98 26.91 12.80
CA LEU A 689 24.21 26.93 11.56
C LEU A 689 25.02 26.36 10.41
N ARG A 690 24.35 25.79 9.41
CA ARG A 690 25.00 25.33 8.19
C ARG A 690 24.82 26.36 7.08
N LEU A 691 25.86 26.58 6.27
CA LEU A 691 25.77 27.47 5.11
C LEU A 691 25.00 26.78 3.99
N ILE A 692 23.81 27.28 3.66
CA ILE A 692 22.94 26.68 2.63
C ILE A 692 23.13 27.36 1.27
N ASN A 693 23.25 28.69 1.26
CA ASN A 693 23.38 29.47 0.04
C ASN A 693 24.50 30.51 0.18
N LEU A 694 25.23 30.70 -0.92
CA LEU A 694 26.27 31.71 -1.06
C LEU A 694 26.12 32.44 -2.40
N GLY A 695 25.75 33.70 -2.34
CA GLY A 695 25.68 34.63 -3.47
C GLY A 695 26.91 35.54 -3.53
N TYR A 696 27.44 35.74 -4.73
CA TYR A 696 28.56 36.65 -4.99
C TYR A 696 28.33 37.45 -6.28
N ASP A 697 28.37 38.78 -6.13
CA ASP A 697 28.33 39.75 -7.22
C ASP A 697 29.77 40.20 -7.51
N TYR A 698 30.22 40.00 -8.76
CA TYR A 698 31.58 40.34 -9.17
C TYR A 698 31.78 41.84 -9.38
N ASP A 699 30.70 42.60 -9.59
CA ASP A 699 30.73 44.05 -9.71
C ASP A 699 30.65 44.74 -8.33
N SER A 700 30.15 44.02 -7.32
CA SER A 700 30.11 44.45 -5.91
C SER A 700 30.94 43.52 -4.98
N PRO A 701 32.27 43.42 -5.16
CA PRO A 701 33.11 42.40 -4.52
C PRO A 701 33.27 42.57 -3.00
N GLU A 702 32.73 43.64 -2.42
CA GLU A 702 32.85 43.97 -1.00
C GLU A 702 31.89 43.17 -0.10
N SER A 703 30.82 42.62 -0.66
CA SER A 703 29.77 41.91 0.08
C SER A 703 29.59 40.47 -0.39
N LEU A 704 29.26 39.58 0.55
CA LEU A 704 28.78 38.23 0.31
C LEU A 704 27.35 38.10 0.82
N GLN A 705 26.46 37.59 -0.02
CA GLN A 705 25.10 37.27 0.39
C GLN A 705 25.08 35.82 0.88
N VAL A 706 24.59 35.58 2.10
CA VAL A 706 24.56 34.23 2.67
C VAL A 706 23.21 33.91 3.28
N THR A 707 22.79 32.67 3.10
CA THR A 707 21.64 32.10 3.81
C THR A 707 22.10 30.90 4.63
N PHE A 708 21.70 30.87 5.89
CA PHE A 708 22.00 29.82 6.83
C PHE A 708 20.81 28.86 7.00
N SER A 709 21.10 27.65 7.47
CA SER A 709 20.09 26.65 7.79
C SER A 709 19.23 27.07 8.98
N ASN A 710 17.96 26.62 8.99
CA ASN A 710 17.08 26.90 10.11
C ASN A 710 17.43 25.98 11.26
N VAL A 711 17.52 26.52 12.47
CA VAL A 711 17.76 25.70 13.67
C VAL A 711 16.43 25.37 14.30
N SER A 712 16.11 24.08 14.32
CA SER A 712 15.08 23.51 15.18
C SER A 712 15.73 22.95 16.45
N LYS A 713 15.08 23.13 17.61
CA LYS A 713 15.46 22.40 18.83
C LYS A 713 14.89 20.98 18.75
N THR A 714 15.71 19.97 18.96
CA THR A 714 15.30 18.58 19.20
C THR A 714 15.45 18.21 20.68
N ASN A 715 14.93 17.04 21.08
CA ASN A 715 14.94 16.54 22.45
C ASN A 715 16.34 16.43 23.06
N THR A 716 17.36 16.31 22.20
CA THR A 716 18.75 16.13 22.60
C THR A 716 19.72 17.10 21.93
N THR A 717 19.31 17.87 20.90
CA THR A 717 20.24 18.60 20.03
C THR A 717 19.62 19.71 19.15
N MET A 718 20.41 20.39 18.33
CA MET A 718 19.98 21.32 17.27
C MET A 718 19.87 20.55 15.94
N ASN A 719 18.79 20.72 15.15
CA ASN A 719 18.59 20.04 13.86
C ASN A 719 18.29 21.01 12.71
N ASP A 720 18.90 20.76 11.56
CA ASP A 720 18.81 21.59 10.36
C ASP A 720 18.47 20.82 9.06
N VAL A 721 18.37 19.48 9.12
CA VAL A 721 18.17 18.61 7.95
C VAL A 721 16.89 18.95 7.18
N GLN A 722 15.78 19.20 7.88
CA GLN A 722 14.52 19.57 7.24
C GLN A 722 14.60 20.89 6.46
N SER A 723 15.38 21.86 6.94
CA SER A 723 15.51 23.15 6.24
C SER A 723 16.26 23.03 4.91
N ILE A 724 17.25 22.12 4.87
CA ILE A 724 18.03 21.80 3.67
C ILE A 724 17.10 21.13 2.65
N LEU A 725 16.32 20.13 3.09
CA LEU A 725 15.42 19.39 2.22
C LEU A 725 14.26 20.23 1.65
N ARG A 726 13.70 21.17 2.45
CA ARG A 726 12.67 22.11 1.96
C ARG A 726 13.17 23.00 0.83
N GLN A 727 14.46 23.35 0.82
CA GLN A 727 15.03 24.18 -0.25
C GLN A 727 15.01 23.45 -1.61
N SER A 728 15.30 22.14 -1.61
CA SER A 728 15.20 21.28 -2.81
C SER A 728 13.81 21.32 -3.45
N SER A 729 12.76 21.45 -2.63
CA SER A 729 11.36 21.39 -3.08
C SER A 729 10.90 22.65 -3.84
N SER A 730 11.58 23.78 -3.69
CA SER A 730 11.20 25.06 -4.31
C SER A 730 11.22 25.06 -5.86
N MET A 731 11.95 24.13 -6.49
CA MET A 731 11.93 23.94 -7.94
C MET A 731 10.61 23.32 -8.46
N ALA A 732 9.91 22.53 -7.65
CA ALA A 732 8.67 21.85 -8.05
C ALA A 732 7.51 22.84 -8.25
N THR A 733 7.47 23.91 -7.47
CA THR A 733 6.38 24.90 -7.50
C THR A 733 6.43 25.87 -8.68
N THR A 734 7.60 26.09 -9.31
CA THR A 734 7.74 27.09 -10.37
C THR A 734 7.24 26.61 -11.73
N TYR A 735 7.02 25.31 -11.92
CA TYR A 735 6.66 24.73 -13.23
C TYR A 735 5.34 23.92 -13.26
N ASN A 736 4.56 23.91 -12.17
CA ASN A 736 3.31 23.14 -12.06
C ASN A 736 2.05 23.79 -12.68
N TYR A 737 2.20 24.60 -13.73
CA TYR A 737 1.03 25.22 -14.39
C TYR A 737 0.16 24.20 -15.18
N VAL A 738 0.72 23.06 -15.58
CA VAL A 738 -0.03 22.00 -16.30
C VAL A 738 -0.53 20.89 -15.35
N ALA A 739 0.12 20.70 -14.20
CA ALA A 739 -0.27 19.68 -13.22
C ALA A 739 -1.63 19.98 -12.58
N HIS A 740 -1.96 21.25 -12.29
CA HIS A 740 -3.24 21.59 -11.66
C HIS A 740 -4.50 21.28 -12.49
N GLN A 741 -4.39 21.15 -13.82
CA GLN A 741 -5.52 20.66 -14.65
C GLN A 741 -5.60 19.13 -14.71
N ALA A 742 -4.49 18.42 -14.53
CA ALA A 742 -4.45 16.97 -14.47
C ALA A 742 -4.82 16.44 -13.08
N GLU A 743 -4.36 17.09 -12.00
CA GLU A 743 -4.70 16.80 -10.60
C GLU A 743 -6.20 16.94 -10.36
N GLN A 744 -6.84 18.03 -10.82
CA GLN A 744 -8.29 18.18 -10.70
C GLN A 744 -9.07 17.17 -11.56
N GLY A 745 -8.50 16.72 -12.68
CA GLY A 745 -9.08 15.67 -13.51
C GLY A 745 -8.95 14.28 -12.87
N ASN A 746 -7.82 14.00 -12.23
CA ASN A 746 -7.52 12.71 -11.62
C ASN A 746 -8.19 12.58 -10.24
N GLU A 747 -8.29 13.66 -9.46
CA GLU A 747 -9.08 13.72 -8.24
C GLU A 747 -10.57 13.55 -8.53
N ALA A 748 -11.10 14.22 -9.56
CA ALA A 748 -12.49 14.02 -9.97
C ALA A 748 -12.76 12.58 -10.45
N GLN A 749 -11.84 11.98 -11.23
CA GLN A 749 -11.95 10.60 -11.70
C GLN A 749 -11.83 9.58 -10.55
N THR A 750 -10.91 9.82 -9.61
CA THR A 750 -10.69 8.96 -8.43
C THR A 750 -11.88 9.04 -7.49
N ILE A 751 -12.40 10.24 -7.21
CA ILE A 751 -13.61 10.43 -6.39
C ILE A 751 -14.82 9.73 -7.04
N ILE A 752 -15.01 9.84 -8.36
CA ILE A 752 -16.10 9.15 -9.07
C ILE A 752 -15.92 7.63 -9.01
N ASN A 753 -14.70 7.12 -9.22
CA ASN A 753 -14.41 5.69 -9.14
C ASN A 753 -14.58 5.15 -7.72
N THR A 754 -14.13 5.87 -6.69
CA THR A 754 -14.30 5.52 -5.28
C THR A 754 -15.78 5.46 -4.92
N PHE A 755 -16.59 6.45 -5.30
CA PHE A 755 -18.03 6.41 -5.03
C PHE A 755 -18.72 5.23 -5.71
N VAL A 756 -18.35 4.91 -6.96
CA VAL A 756 -18.92 3.74 -7.67
C VAL A 756 -18.47 2.44 -7.01
N GLN A 757 -17.20 2.31 -6.62
CA GLN A 757 -16.67 1.13 -5.95
C GLN A 757 -17.29 0.94 -4.56
N GLU A 758 -17.37 1.99 -3.73
CA GLU A 758 -18.04 1.94 -2.42
C GLU A 758 -19.52 1.52 -2.54
N GLY A 759 -20.23 2.03 -3.56
CA GLY A 759 -21.60 1.60 -3.85
C GLY A 759 -21.72 0.12 -4.26
N LEU A 760 -20.78 -0.38 -5.08
CA LEU A 760 -20.73 -1.78 -5.52
C LEU A 760 -20.29 -2.72 -4.38
N ASP A 761 -19.34 -2.31 -3.56
CA ASP A 761 -18.83 -3.06 -2.41
C ASP A 761 -19.88 -3.13 -1.31
N SER A 762 -20.63 -2.05 -1.05
CA SER A 762 -21.79 -2.08 -0.15
C SER A 762 -22.86 -3.05 -0.65
N ALA A 763 -23.20 -3.02 -1.95
CA ALA A 763 -24.15 -3.97 -2.53
C ALA A 763 -23.67 -5.42 -2.43
N ARG A 764 -22.37 -5.68 -2.68
CA ARG A 764 -21.75 -7.00 -2.54
C ARG A 764 -21.76 -7.48 -1.09
N TYR A 765 -21.45 -6.61 -0.13
CA TYR A 765 -21.50 -6.90 1.31
C TYR A 765 -22.91 -7.28 1.75
N ASN A 766 -23.93 -6.53 1.31
CA ASN A 766 -25.33 -6.84 1.61
C ASN A 766 -25.78 -8.17 0.99
N ILE A 767 -25.28 -8.54 -0.19
CA ILE A 767 -25.57 -9.85 -0.81
C ILE A 767 -24.88 -10.99 -0.07
N LEU A 768 -23.63 -10.81 0.36
CA LEU A 768 -22.84 -11.85 1.03
C LEU A 768 -23.21 -12.03 2.51
N SER A 769 -23.73 -10.99 3.15
CA SER A 769 -24.11 -10.98 4.58
C SER A 769 -25.61 -11.20 4.80
N GLY A 770 -26.38 -11.45 3.75
CA GLY A 770 -27.82 -11.65 3.84
C GLY A 770 -28.19 -13.00 4.45
N GLU A 771 -28.85 -12.98 5.61
CA GLU A 771 -29.46 -14.14 6.26
C GLU A 771 -31.01 -14.04 6.19
N ASN A 772 -31.74 -15.13 6.46
CA ASN A 772 -33.22 -15.15 6.53
C ASN A 772 -34.01 -14.64 5.29
N GLN A 773 -33.49 -14.92 4.09
CA GLN A 773 -34.14 -14.54 2.83
C GLN A 773 -35.24 -15.52 2.39
N GLU A 774 -36.40 -15.00 2.02
CA GLU A 774 -37.51 -15.77 1.45
C GLU A 774 -37.82 -15.30 0.02
N ILE A 775 -37.83 -16.26 -0.91
CA ILE A 775 -38.26 -16.05 -2.29
C ILE A 775 -39.54 -16.82 -2.53
N THR A 776 -40.62 -16.10 -2.86
CA THR A 776 -41.92 -16.69 -3.19
C THR A 776 -42.25 -16.50 -4.66
N ILE A 777 -42.81 -17.54 -5.28
CA ILE A 777 -43.31 -17.52 -6.66
C ILE A 777 -44.80 -17.82 -6.60
N ASP A 778 -45.64 -16.85 -6.94
CA ASP A 778 -47.10 -16.96 -6.93
C ASP A 778 -47.73 -16.37 -8.21
N ASP A 779 -49.05 -16.32 -8.26
CA ASP A 779 -49.82 -15.74 -9.39
C ASP A 779 -49.54 -14.24 -9.60
N HIS A 780 -48.85 -13.57 -8.67
CA HIS A 780 -48.47 -12.17 -8.74
C HIS A 780 -47.00 -11.96 -9.11
N GLY A 781 -46.24 -13.01 -9.42
CA GLY A 781 -44.84 -12.94 -9.87
C GLY A 781 -43.84 -13.50 -8.87
N LEU A 782 -42.57 -13.10 -9.01
CA LEU A 782 -41.49 -13.48 -8.09
C LEU A 782 -41.30 -12.36 -7.07
N THR A 783 -41.43 -12.65 -5.78
CA THR A 783 -41.24 -11.69 -4.68
C THR A 783 -40.09 -12.14 -3.77
N GLY A 784 -39.10 -11.27 -3.56
CA GLY A 784 -38.01 -11.47 -2.60
C GLY A 784 -38.20 -10.56 -1.37
N ARG A 785 -38.09 -11.14 -0.17
CA ARG A 785 -38.29 -10.46 1.12
C ARG A 785 -37.45 -11.11 2.21
N GLU A 786 -37.04 -10.32 3.20
CA GLU A 786 -36.33 -10.80 4.40
C GLU A 786 -37.32 -11.03 5.54
N TYR A 787 -37.13 -12.11 6.31
CA TYR A 787 -37.91 -12.36 7.53
C TYR A 787 -37.14 -11.88 8.77
N ILE A 788 -37.76 -10.99 9.57
CA ILE A 788 -37.14 -10.40 10.75
C ILE A 788 -37.62 -11.19 11.99
N ASP A 789 -36.77 -12.10 12.47
CA ASP A 789 -37.07 -13.00 13.60
C ASP A 789 -37.51 -12.26 14.88
N VAL A 790 -37.01 -11.05 15.10
CA VAL A 790 -37.30 -10.22 16.29
C VAL A 790 -38.70 -9.60 16.25
N LEU A 791 -39.21 -9.30 15.06
CA LEU A 791 -40.51 -8.65 14.86
C LEU A 791 -41.62 -9.63 14.46
N GLU A 792 -41.28 -10.90 14.22
CA GLU A 792 -42.17 -11.93 13.65
C GLU A 792 -42.91 -11.48 12.38
N ASP A 793 -42.26 -10.62 11.58
CA ASP A 793 -42.82 -10.05 10.35
C ASP A 793 -41.74 -9.90 9.28
N TYR A 794 -42.16 -9.68 8.04
CA TYR A 794 -41.25 -9.44 6.93
C TYR A 794 -40.77 -8.00 6.90
N SER A 795 -39.55 -7.82 6.39
CA SER A 795 -39.01 -6.49 6.12
C SER A 795 -39.95 -5.72 5.16
N PRO A 796 -40.20 -4.43 5.44
CA PRO A 796 -40.92 -3.56 4.52
C PRO A 796 -40.14 -3.32 3.21
N GLU A 797 -38.83 -3.60 3.19
CA GLU A 797 -38.00 -3.54 1.99
C GLU A 797 -38.15 -4.84 1.17
N GLN A 798 -38.65 -4.73 -0.05
CA GLN A 798 -38.98 -5.90 -0.88
C GLN A 798 -38.66 -5.66 -2.35
N VAL A 799 -38.41 -6.75 -3.08
CA VAL A 799 -38.22 -6.76 -4.53
C VAL A 799 -39.28 -7.64 -5.20
N LYS A 800 -39.81 -7.20 -6.35
CA LYS A 800 -40.78 -7.99 -7.10
C LYS A 800 -40.56 -7.90 -8.61
N LEU A 801 -40.64 -9.06 -9.26
CA LEU A 801 -40.60 -9.20 -10.72
C LEU A 801 -41.97 -9.66 -11.22
N THR A 802 -42.64 -8.81 -11.99
CA THR A 802 -43.95 -9.09 -12.59
C THR A 802 -43.91 -8.83 -14.08
N ASN A 803 -44.26 -9.84 -14.90
CA ASN A 803 -44.23 -9.75 -16.36
C ASN A 803 -42.91 -9.14 -16.90
N ASN A 804 -42.96 -7.86 -17.31
CA ASN A 804 -41.83 -7.12 -17.87
C ASN A 804 -41.35 -5.96 -16.97
N MET A 805 -41.56 -6.05 -15.65
CA MET A 805 -41.20 -5.02 -14.67
C MET A 805 -40.53 -5.64 -13.45
N LEU A 806 -39.35 -5.11 -13.10
CA LEU A 806 -38.66 -5.34 -11.84
C LEU A 806 -38.79 -4.08 -10.99
N ALA A 807 -39.35 -4.19 -9.78
CA ALA A 807 -39.56 -3.05 -8.89
C ALA A 807 -39.06 -3.32 -7.47
N PHE A 808 -38.73 -2.25 -6.76
CA PHE A 808 -38.27 -2.25 -5.37
C PHE A 808 -39.11 -1.29 -4.53
N THR A 809 -39.40 -1.65 -3.29
CA THR A 809 -40.13 -0.84 -2.31
C THR A 809 -39.36 -0.79 -0.99
N LYS A 810 -39.59 0.26 -0.21
CA LYS A 810 -39.06 0.42 1.16
C LYS A 810 -40.17 0.41 2.23
N ASP A 811 -41.43 0.33 1.79
CA ASP A 811 -42.63 0.58 2.58
C ASP A 811 -43.74 -0.44 2.27
N ASN A 812 -43.36 -1.70 2.01
CA ASN A 812 -44.29 -2.80 1.77
C ASN A 812 -45.30 -2.51 0.64
N TRP A 813 -44.82 -1.95 -0.47
CA TRP A 813 -45.57 -1.61 -1.68
C TRP A 813 -46.60 -0.47 -1.52
N GLU A 814 -46.50 0.35 -0.46
CA GLU A 814 -47.21 1.64 -0.42
C GLU A 814 -46.69 2.57 -1.51
N THR A 815 -45.37 2.56 -1.75
CA THR A 815 -44.72 3.22 -2.88
C THR A 815 -43.64 2.34 -3.53
N ALA A 816 -43.37 2.57 -4.81
CA ALA A 816 -42.22 1.98 -5.50
C ALA A 816 -41.07 2.98 -5.52
N SER A 817 -39.90 2.57 -5.02
CA SER A 817 -38.69 3.40 -4.97
C SER A 817 -37.85 3.30 -6.26
N LEU A 818 -37.88 2.14 -6.93
CA LEU A 818 -37.22 1.90 -8.20
C LEU A 818 -38.08 0.97 -9.06
N ALA A 819 -38.19 1.26 -10.35
CA ALA A 819 -38.84 0.42 -11.34
C ALA A 819 -38.00 0.35 -12.62
N LEU A 820 -37.73 -0.86 -13.08
CA LEU A 820 -37.01 -1.16 -14.31
C LEU A 820 -37.89 -2.04 -15.20
N GLY A 821 -38.25 -1.54 -16.37
CA GLY A 821 -39.14 -2.25 -17.30
C GLY A 821 -40.19 -1.36 -17.92
N LYS A 822 -41.26 -1.94 -18.48
CA LYS A 822 -42.33 -1.17 -19.12
C LYS A 822 -43.21 -0.49 -18.09
N HIS A 823 -43.24 0.83 -18.07
CA HIS A 823 -44.09 1.60 -17.14
C HIS A 823 -44.61 2.88 -17.79
N THR A 824 -45.71 3.38 -17.25
CA THR A 824 -46.29 4.66 -17.68
C THR A 824 -45.56 5.79 -16.98
N TYR A 825 -45.14 6.79 -17.73
CA TYR A 825 -44.56 8.02 -17.20
C TYR A 825 -45.28 9.24 -17.80
N THR A 826 -45.16 10.37 -17.12
CA THR A 826 -45.81 11.60 -17.57
C THR A 826 -44.74 12.57 -18.06
N LYS A 827 -44.85 12.98 -19.33
CA LYS A 827 -43.99 14.01 -19.92
C LYS A 827 -44.76 15.31 -20.13
N TYR A 828 -44.06 16.43 -20.03
CA TYR A 828 -44.63 17.73 -20.38
C TYR A 828 -44.61 17.90 -21.90
N ASP A 829 -45.79 18.10 -22.50
CA ASP A 829 -45.93 18.41 -23.91
C ASP A 829 -45.75 19.92 -24.10
N LYS A 830 -44.61 20.33 -24.67
CA LYS A 830 -44.27 21.76 -24.87
C LYS A 830 -45.25 22.48 -25.82
N ASP A 831 -45.84 21.78 -26.78
CA ASP A 831 -46.75 22.36 -27.76
C ASP A 831 -48.17 22.56 -27.20
N ALA A 832 -48.61 21.64 -26.34
CA ALA A 832 -49.92 21.70 -25.69
C ALA A 832 -49.92 22.41 -24.33
N GLN A 833 -48.74 22.69 -23.75
CA GLN A 833 -48.56 23.15 -22.37
C GLN A 833 -49.27 22.29 -21.32
N THR A 834 -49.33 20.97 -21.56
CA THR A 834 -50.01 20.01 -20.68
C THR A 834 -49.17 18.78 -20.47
N PHE A 835 -49.36 18.12 -19.33
CA PHE A 835 -48.75 16.83 -19.06
C PHE A 835 -49.50 15.72 -19.81
N LYS A 836 -48.77 14.90 -20.56
CA LYS A 836 -49.29 13.74 -21.30
C LYS A 836 -48.65 12.46 -20.73
N SER A 837 -49.49 11.48 -20.40
CA SER A 837 -49.02 10.14 -20.03
C SER A 837 -48.62 9.36 -21.28
N ASP A 838 -47.46 8.72 -21.23
CA ASP A 838 -46.91 7.84 -22.27
C ASP A 838 -46.41 6.52 -21.63
N GLU A 839 -46.23 5.48 -22.43
CA GLU A 839 -45.83 4.15 -21.94
C GLU A 839 -44.62 3.62 -22.71
N ASP A 840 -43.51 3.38 -22.02
CA ASP A 840 -42.27 2.87 -22.63
C ASP A 840 -41.45 2.01 -21.64
N TYR A 841 -40.39 1.36 -22.14
CA TYR A 841 -39.41 0.64 -21.31
C TYR A 841 -38.33 1.60 -20.83
N GLY A 842 -38.08 1.63 -19.51
CA GLY A 842 -37.03 2.46 -18.95
C GLY A 842 -36.73 2.17 -17.49
N LEU A 843 -35.82 2.95 -16.92
CA LEU A 843 -35.52 2.99 -15.48
C LEU A 843 -36.17 4.25 -14.89
N SER A 844 -37.06 4.06 -13.91
CA SER A 844 -37.54 5.12 -13.03
C SER A 844 -37.02 4.87 -11.62
N SER A 845 -36.26 5.81 -11.08
CA SER A 845 -35.70 5.72 -9.72
C SER A 845 -35.57 7.10 -9.11
N THR A 846 -35.71 7.20 -7.79
CA THR A 846 -35.42 8.43 -7.04
C THR A 846 -33.91 8.71 -6.93
N PHE A 847 -33.07 7.68 -7.13
CA PHE A 847 -31.63 7.78 -7.04
C PHE A 847 -30.95 6.85 -8.05
N VAL A 848 -30.03 7.37 -8.85
CA VAL A 848 -29.23 6.60 -9.82
C VAL A 848 -27.78 7.07 -9.72
N GLN A 849 -26.89 6.14 -9.42
CA GLN A 849 -25.45 6.38 -9.45
C GLN A 849 -24.85 5.57 -10.61
N SER A 850 -24.13 6.24 -11.51
CA SER A 850 -23.51 5.61 -12.68
C SER A 850 -22.24 6.36 -13.05
N GLY A 851 -21.14 5.63 -13.28
CA GLY A 851 -19.88 6.22 -13.74
C GLY A 851 -19.94 6.70 -15.20
N TYR A 852 -20.59 5.93 -16.07
CA TYR A 852 -20.89 6.32 -17.45
C TYR A 852 -22.23 5.72 -17.90
N ILE A 853 -23.08 6.54 -18.52
CA ILE A 853 -24.31 6.07 -19.19
C ILE A 853 -24.01 6.00 -20.69
N TYR A 854 -23.82 4.79 -21.22
CA TYR A 854 -23.63 4.55 -22.65
C TYR A 854 -24.82 3.81 -23.25
N GLY A 855 -25.29 4.27 -24.41
CA GLY A 855 -26.31 3.61 -25.23
C GLY A 855 -26.03 3.87 -26.70
N SER A 856 -26.39 2.95 -27.59
CA SER A 856 -26.20 3.09 -29.04
C SER A 856 -26.92 4.30 -29.64
N GLN A 857 -27.91 4.85 -28.93
CA GLN A 857 -28.47 6.19 -29.10
C GLN A 857 -28.94 6.68 -27.72
N ILE A 858 -28.44 7.81 -27.23
CA ILE A 858 -29.05 8.57 -26.13
C ILE A 858 -29.76 9.76 -26.78
N VAL A 859 -31.03 9.57 -27.16
CA VAL A 859 -31.88 10.68 -27.64
C VAL A 859 -32.62 11.21 -26.42
N SER A 860 -31.97 12.10 -25.66
CA SER A 860 -32.62 12.81 -24.57
C SER A 860 -33.15 14.13 -25.11
N GLY A 861 -34.46 14.23 -25.28
CA GLY A 861 -35.10 15.46 -25.74
C GLY A 861 -35.13 16.57 -24.69
N ASP A 862 -35.01 16.21 -23.40
CA ASP A 862 -34.99 17.17 -22.28
C ASP A 862 -34.34 16.53 -21.04
N ILE A 863 -33.37 17.22 -20.44
CA ILE A 863 -32.86 16.93 -19.09
C ILE A 863 -33.36 18.04 -18.16
N TYR A 864 -34.13 17.69 -17.14
CA TYR A 864 -34.66 18.63 -16.16
C TYR A 864 -33.87 18.51 -14.85
N SER A 865 -33.22 19.60 -14.43
CA SER A 865 -32.56 19.71 -13.13
C SER A 865 -33.35 20.66 -12.24
N GLU A 866 -33.77 20.23 -11.05
CA GLU A 866 -34.44 21.11 -10.08
C GLU A 866 -33.46 22.08 -9.39
N ASN A 867 -32.15 21.84 -9.49
CA ASN A 867 -31.14 22.56 -8.69
C ASN A 867 -30.58 23.85 -9.33
N TYR A 868 -31.17 24.36 -10.41
CA TYR A 868 -30.72 25.61 -11.05
C TYR A 868 -31.86 26.63 -11.24
N SER A 869 -32.03 27.48 -10.20
CA SER A 869 -32.62 28.84 -10.18
C SER A 869 -34.07 29.08 -10.63
N GLU A 870 -34.78 29.92 -9.85
CA GLU A 870 -36.13 30.45 -10.09
C GLU A 870 -36.25 31.45 -11.28
N ILE A 871 -35.39 31.36 -12.29
CA ILE A 871 -35.42 32.27 -13.44
C ILE A 871 -35.36 31.45 -14.74
N GLU A 872 -36.55 31.33 -15.35
CA GLU A 872 -36.86 30.73 -16.67
C GLU A 872 -36.77 29.20 -16.81
N LYS A 873 -37.96 28.58 -16.92
CA LYS A 873 -38.18 27.16 -17.27
C LYS A 873 -37.86 26.89 -18.75
N THR A 874 -36.59 26.88 -19.10
CA THR A 874 -36.10 26.24 -20.32
C THR A 874 -35.05 25.23 -19.92
N GLY A 875 -35.39 23.93 -19.99
CA GLY A 875 -34.44 22.86 -19.76
C GLY A 875 -33.23 23.01 -20.70
N THR A 876 -32.05 22.63 -20.20
CA THR A 876 -30.81 22.67 -20.98
C THR A 876 -30.93 21.67 -22.13
N HIS A 877 -30.97 22.18 -23.37
CA HIS A 877 -30.79 21.36 -24.57
C HIS A 877 -29.29 21.09 -24.70
N ILE A 878 -28.88 19.82 -24.62
CA ILE A 878 -27.58 19.39 -25.10
C ILE A 878 -27.82 18.92 -26.54
N ASP A 879 -27.31 19.67 -27.52
CA ASP A 879 -27.42 19.31 -28.94
C ASP A 879 -26.56 18.09 -29.31
#